data_AF-A0A2X2CLM9-F1
#
_entry.id   AF-A0A2X2CLM9-F1
#
_cell.length_a   1.000
_cell.length_b   1.000
_cell.length_c   1.000
_cell.angle_alpha   90.00
_cell.angle_beta   90.00
_cell.angle_gamma   90.00
#
_symmetry.space_group_name_H-M   'P 1'
#
loop_
_entity.id
_entity.type
_entity.pdbx_description
1 polymer ?
#
loop_
_entity_poly.entity_id
_entity_poly.type
_entity_poly.pdbx_seq_one_letter_code
_entity_poly.pdbx_strand_id
1 'polypeptide(L)'
;MFDQALRILKDVFGYDAFRGDQARIIERVANGGDALVLMPTGGGKSLCYQVPALLREGLTVVVSPLIALMDDQVATLDELGVPAVALNSTLSPEAQRDIAARLERGEIKLLYLAPERLVQPRMLNFLQRLGNIALFAIDEAHCVSQWGHDFRPEYLQLGQLAEQFPDVPRIALTATADMRTRDEMIQRLHLQNAEQFLSSFDRPNIFYRIVPKEQPRKQLLSFLTQHRGDAGIVYCMSRKKVEEVAEYLSAQGFPALPYHAGLSNELRAFNQKRFLNEEGLIMVATIAFGMGIDKPNVRFVAHLDLPKSLEAYYQETGRAGRDGLPSDAWMAYGLQDILLLRQMMQSSEGDERHKRVERNKLEAMLALCEETRCRRQVLLAYFDETLPEPCGHCDNCVDGVETWDATQPARQALSAIYRSGQRYGVGHLVDILLGRENDKIKSLGHERLAVFGLGKSLAEDEWRTLFRQLVARGFADVDVDGFGGLRLTEACRPLLRGETTLELRRDPKPQRTRGNNSGPSAASQLVRSEERQQWEALRTLRRKLAEEHGVPPYVIFPDATLLEMLRGQPRTLHDMGRISGVGARKLERYGQAFLDVLADAPAALEPVADVRHEVITLVRAGMTPPQISRQLSCSEKNVYSILAEAIARQQLSLEQALELPDDLVGEIQDAFLEEEGDLPPAAALADRFADQVPVGVLYCIRAALAAELAE
;
A
#
# COMPACT_ATOMS: atom_id res chain seq x y z
N MET A 1 -13.76 27.81 -23.30
CA MET A 1 -13.86 26.36 -23.05
C MET A 1 -13.23 26.00 -21.71
N PHE A 2 -12.01 26.45 -21.41
CA PHE A 2 -11.35 26.27 -20.12
C PHE A 2 -12.20 26.67 -18.89
N ASP A 3 -12.79 27.88 -18.87
CA ASP A 3 -13.60 28.33 -17.72
C ASP A 3 -14.84 27.46 -17.49
N GLN A 4 -15.43 26.94 -18.56
CA GLN A 4 -16.57 26.03 -18.47
C GLN A 4 -16.12 24.66 -17.94
N ALA A 5 -14.96 24.18 -18.36
CA ALA A 5 -14.37 22.95 -17.83
C ALA A 5 -14.07 23.08 -16.33
N LEU A 6 -13.55 24.23 -15.89
CA LEU A 6 -13.26 24.50 -14.49
C LEU A 6 -14.55 24.60 -13.64
N ARG A 7 -15.61 25.21 -14.19
CA ARG A 7 -16.93 25.20 -13.53
C ARG A 7 -17.47 23.79 -13.38
N ILE A 8 -17.41 22.97 -14.42
CA ILE A 8 -17.82 21.55 -14.34
C ILE A 8 -16.99 20.81 -13.28
N LEU A 9 -15.66 21.01 -13.28
CA LEU A 9 -14.76 20.41 -12.29
C LEU A 9 -15.17 20.77 -10.85
N LYS A 10 -15.50 22.05 -10.61
CA LYS A 10 -15.89 22.52 -9.29
C LYS A 10 -17.30 22.08 -8.91
N ASP A 11 -18.28 22.37 -9.75
CA ASP A 11 -19.70 22.20 -9.43
C ASP A 11 -20.10 20.72 -9.36
N VAL A 12 -19.58 19.90 -10.30
CA VAL A 12 -19.90 18.47 -10.37
C VAL A 12 -18.92 17.65 -9.53
N PHE A 13 -17.62 17.82 -9.73
CA PHE A 13 -16.61 16.94 -9.11
C PHE A 13 -16.04 17.48 -7.79
N GLY A 14 -16.29 18.75 -7.44
CA GLY A 14 -15.85 19.35 -6.18
C GLY A 14 -14.37 19.73 -6.12
N TYR A 15 -13.67 19.87 -7.25
CA TYR A 15 -12.25 20.26 -7.25
C TYR A 15 -12.05 21.70 -7.73
N ASP A 16 -11.23 22.48 -7.03
CA ASP A 16 -10.97 23.89 -7.38
C ASP A 16 -10.02 24.08 -8.56
N ALA A 17 -9.17 23.09 -8.86
CA ALA A 17 -8.16 23.19 -9.91
C ALA A 17 -7.82 21.82 -10.52
N PHE A 18 -7.45 21.85 -11.81
CA PHE A 18 -6.87 20.71 -12.50
C PHE A 18 -5.44 20.42 -12.02
N ARG A 19 -5.04 19.15 -12.06
CA ARG A 19 -3.68 18.70 -11.72
C ARG A 19 -2.85 18.47 -12.97
N GLY A 20 -1.59 18.91 -12.96
CA GLY A 20 -0.63 18.65 -14.05
C GLY A 20 -1.21 18.99 -15.43
N ASP A 21 -1.10 18.05 -16.37
CA ASP A 21 -1.58 18.21 -17.75
C ASP A 21 -3.09 18.03 -17.94
N GLN A 22 -3.88 17.74 -16.88
CA GLN A 22 -5.33 17.49 -17.01
C GLN A 22 -6.04 18.57 -17.81
N ALA A 23 -5.76 19.85 -17.54
CA ALA A 23 -6.42 20.94 -18.24
C ALA A 23 -6.12 20.95 -19.75
N ARG A 24 -4.87 20.69 -20.14
CA ARG A 24 -4.45 20.62 -21.54
C ARG A 24 -5.06 19.42 -22.26
N ILE A 25 -5.11 18.27 -21.58
CA ILE A 25 -5.76 17.06 -22.11
C ILE A 25 -7.25 17.33 -22.34
N ILE A 26 -7.94 17.88 -21.33
CA ILE A 26 -9.37 18.17 -21.39
C ILE A 26 -9.66 19.18 -22.51
N GLU A 27 -8.87 20.24 -22.63
CA GLU A 27 -9.02 21.23 -23.70
C GLU A 27 -8.82 20.60 -25.09
N ARG A 28 -7.78 19.77 -25.26
CA ARG A 28 -7.51 19.06 -26.51
C ARG A 28 -8.70 18.19 -26.93
N VAL A 29 -9.19 17.35 -26.01
CA VAL A 29 -10.28 16.41 -26.28
C VAL A 29 -11.62 17.12 -26.45
N ALA A 30 -11.91 18.14 -25.63
CA ALA A 30 -13.14 18.92 -25.73
C ALA A 30 -13.25 19.64 -27.09
N ASN A 31 -12.12 20.13 -27.63
CA ASN A 31 -12.04 20.73 -28.96
C ASN A 31 -12.08 19.71 -30.13
N GLY A 32 -12.23 18.41 -29.85
CA GLY A 32 -12.32 17.37 -30.88
C GLY A 32 -10.99 16.79 -31.34
N GLY A 33 -9.90 17.02 -30.61
CA GLY A 33 -8.61 16.43 -30.90
C GLY A 33 -8.42 15.06 -30.24
N ASP A 34 -7.67 14.18 -30.91
CA ASP A 34 -7.21 12.91 -30.33
C ASP A 34 -6.10 13.14 -29.29
N ALA A 35 -6.05 12.27 -28.29
CA ALA A 35 -5.04 12.30 -27.22
C ALA A 35 -4.57 10.90 -26.79
N LEU A 36 -3.26 10.76 -26.60
CA LEU A 36 -2.66 9.62 -25.91
C LEU A 36 -2.19 10.09 -24.53
N VAL A 37 -2.75 9.49 -23.48
CA VAL A 37 -2.59 9.96 -22.10
C VAL A 37 -1.93 8.88 -21.25
N LEU A 38 -0.73 9.17 -20.77
CA LEU A 38 0.01 8.35 -19.83
C LEU A 38 0.08 9.08 -18.51
N MET A 39 -0.70 8.63 -17.53
CA MET A 39 -0.74 9.24 -16.20
C MET A 39 -0.74 8.16 -15.13
N PRO A 40 0.01 8.32 -14.03
CA PRO A 40 0.10 7.31 -13.00
C PRO A 40 -1.28 7.01 -12.36
N THR A 41 -1.37 5.88 -11.69
CA THR A 41 -2.54 5.56 -10.85
C THR A 41 -2.75 6.67 -9.81
N GLY A 42 -4.01 7.11 -9.62
CA GLY A 42 -4.32 8.27 -8.76
C GLY A 42 -4.13 9.64 -9.43
N GLY A 43 -3.57 9.73 -10.63
CA GLY A 43 -3.39 10.99 -11.38
C GLY A 43 -4.68 11.64 -11.88
N GLY A 44 -5.85 11.03 -11.66
CA GLY A 44 -7.15 11.55 -12.11
C GLY A 44 -7.43 11.34 -13.60
N LYS A 45 -6.98 10.22 -14.19
CA LYS A 45 -7.22 9.84 -15.59
C LYS A 45 -8.70 9.92 -15.99
N SER A 46 -9.61 9.50 -15.12
CA SER A 46 -11.04 9.51 -15.44
C SER A 46 -11.58 10.90 -15.76
N LEU A 47 -11.10 11.94 -15.07
CA LEU A 47 -11.51 13.33 -15.33
C LEU A 47 -11.15 13.79 -16.75
N CYS A 48 -10.07 13.24 -17.34
CA CYS A 48 -9.61 13.57 -18.68
C CYS A 48 -10.59 13.16 -19.79
N TYR A 49 -11.54 12.25 -19.52
CA TYR A 49 -12.63 11.95 -20.46
C TYR A 49 -14.01 12.29 -19.89
N GLN A 50 -14.21 12.28 -18.56
CA GLN A 50 -15.48 12.63 -17.93
C GLN A 50 -15.82 14.12 -18.06
N VAL A 51 -14.85 15.02 -17.91
CA VAL A 51 -15.10 16.46 -18.11
C VAL A 51 -15.40 16.77 -19.59
N PRO A 52 -14.61 16.29 -20.58
CA PRO A 52 -14.99 16.44 -21.99
C PRO A 52 -16.34 15.84 -22.35
N ALA A 53 -16.74 14.72 -21.73
CA ALA A 53 -18.05 14.12 -21.94
C ALA A 53 -19.21 15.06 -21.57
N LEU A 54 -19.01 15.91 -20.55
CA LEU A 54 -19.99 16.91 -20.12
C LEU A 54 -19.91 18.22 -20.92
N LEU A 55 -18.75 18.54 -21.50
CA LEU A 55 -18.56 19.71 -22.35
C LEU A 55 -19.11 19.52 -23.77
N ARG A 56 -19.04 18.30 -24.31
CA ARG A 56 -19.43 17.98 -25.68
C ARG A 56 -20.88 17.51 -25.75
N GLU A 57 -21.57 17.87 -26.81
CA GLU A 57 -22.90 17.32 -27.12
C GLU A 57 -22.78 15.88 -27.64
N GLY A 58 -23.77 15.03 -27.32
CA GLY A 58 -23.75 13.61 -27.69
C GLY A 58 -23.24 12.63 -26.62
N LEU A 59 -23.11 11.36 -26.98
CA LEU A 59 -22.75 10.25 -26.10
C LEU A 59 -21.23 10.05 -26.05
N THR A 60 -20.66 9.92 -24.85
CA THR A 60 -19.29 9.42 -24.68
C THR A 60 -19.31 7.91 -24.46
N VAL A 61 -18.55 7.17 -25.26
CA VAL A 61 -18.40 5.72 -25.11
C VAL A 61 -17.04 5.45 -24.46
N VAL A 62 -17.06 4.78 -23.30
CA VAL A 62 -15.87 4.42 -22.54
C VAL A 62 -15.64 2.92 -22.63
N VAL A 63 -14.49 2.54 -23.18
CA VAL A 63 -14.03 1.15 -23.25
C VAL A 63 -13.20 0.86 -22.02
N SER A 64 -13.61 -0.14 -21.25
CA SER A 64 -12.88 -0.58 -20.06
C SER A 64 -12.76 -2.10 -20.07
N PRO A 65 -11.65 -2.69 -19.59
CA PRO A 65 -11.45 -4.13 -19.68
C PRO A 65 -12.26 -4.91 -18.63
N LEU A 66 -12.84 -4.24 -17.63
CA LEU A 66 -13.43 -4.91 -16.47
C LEU A 66 -14.75 -4.35 -16.00
N ILE A 67 -15.72 -5.25 -15.84
CA ILE A 67 -17.06 -4.96 -15.34
C ILE A 67 -17.00 -4.26 -13.97
N ALA A 68 -16.20 -4.76 -13.03
CA ALA A 68 -16.09 -4.17 -11.70
C ALA A 68 -15.64 -2.70 -11.71
N LEU A 69 -14.76 -2.32 -12.64
CA LEU A 69 -14.32 -0.93 -12.80
C LEU A 69 -15.45 -0.06 -13.37
N MET A 70 -16.19 -0.59 -14.35
CA MET A 70 -17.33 0.11 -14.93
C MET A 70 -18.41 0.37 -13.87
N ASP A 71 -18.73 -0.63 -13.06
CA ASP A 71 -19.76 -0.51 -12.02
C ASP A 71 -19.38 0.54 -10.96
N ASP A 72 -18.12 0.59 -10.53
CA ASP A 72 -17.60 1.59 -9.59
C ASP A 72 -17.60 3.01 -10.17
N GLN A 73 -17.19 3.17 -11.43
CA GLN A 73 -17.24 4.47 -12.12
C GLN A 73 -18.68 4.96 -12.33
N VAL A 74 -19.60 4.06 -12.67
CA VAL A 74 -21.03 4.38 -12.83
C VAL A 74 -21.66 4.78 -11.50
N ALA A 75 -21.39 4.03 -10.42
CA ALA A 75 -21.89 4.37 -9.09
C ALA A 75 -21.38 5.75 -8.63
N THR A 76 -20.10 6.05 -8.89
CA THR A 76 -19.53 7.36 -8.58
C THR A 76 -20.20 8.48 -9.37
N LEU A 77 -20.39 8.29 -10.68
CA LEU A 77 -21.05 9.29 -11.54
C LEU A 77 -22.52 9.49 -11.19
N ASP A 78 -23.23 8.43 -10.79
CA ASP A 78 -24.64 8.52 -10.36
C ASP A 78 -24.79 9.36 -9.09
N GLU A 79 -23.88 9.22 -8.12
CA GLU A 79 -23.85 10.07 -6.92
C GLU A 79 -23.57 11.53 -7.26
N LEU A 80 -22.71 11.80 -8.24
CA LEU A 80 -22.45 13.16 -8.76
C LEU A 80 -23.58 13.71 -9.64
N GLY A 81 -24.54 12.87 -10.05
CA GLY A 81 -25.69 13.26 -10.88
C GLY A 81 -25.40 13.29 -12.37
N VAL A 82 -24.35 12.59 -12.79
CA VAL A 82 -23.98 12.45 -14.19
C VAL A 82 -24.65 11.19 -14.75
N PRO A 83 -25.48 11.28 -15.82
CA PRO A 83 -26.14 10.12 -16.40
C PRO A 83 -25.13 9.16 -17.06
N ALA A 84 -24.78 8.10 -16.35
CA ALA A 84 -23.84 7.08 -16.81
C ALA A 84 -24.43 5.67 -16.65
N VAL A 85 -24.12 4.77 -17.58
CA VAL A 85 -24.51 3.35 -17.48
C VAL A 85 -23.39 2.44 -17.96
N ALA A 86 -23.30 1.25 -17.37
CA ALA A 86 -22.46 0.16 -17.86
C ALA A 86 -23.32 -0.86 -18.59
N LEU A 87 -22.89 -1.29 -19.77
CA LEU A 87 -23.58 -2.32 -20.54
C LEU A 87 -22.68 -3.56 -20.67
N ASN A 88 -22.96 -4.57 -19.84
CA ASN A 88 -22.17 -5.79 -19.71
C ASN A 88 -23.07 -7.05 -19.82
N SER A 89 -22.46 -8.23 -19.70
CA SER A 89 -23.14 -9.52 -19.84
C SER A 89 -23.98 -9.92 -18.62
N THR A 90 -23.81 -9.26 -17.47
CA THR A 90 -24.55 -9.58 -16.23
C THR A 90 -25.95 -8.97 -16.20
N LEU A 91 -26.28 -8.06 -17.13
CA LEU A 91 -27.59 -7.43 -17.22
C LEU A 91 -28.63 -8.31 -17.91
N SER A 92 -29.86 -8.28 -17.40
CA SER A 92 -31.01 -8.98 -18.00
C SER A 92 -31.37 -8.40 -19.38
N PRO A 93 -32.02 -9.18 -20.27
CA PRO A 93 -32.48 -8.69 -21.57
C PRO A 93 -33.42 -7.49 -21.49
N GLU A 94 -34.20 -7.35 -20.41
CA GLU A 94 -35.08 -6.21 -20.15
C GLU A 94 -34.24 -4.96 -19.86
N ALA A 95 -33.26 -5.05 -18.97
CA ALA A 95 -32.38 -3.94 -18.63
C ALA A 95 -31.57 -3.45 -19.85
N GLN A 96 -31.09 -4.38 -20.69
CA GLN A 96 -30.39 -4.01 -21.93
C GLN A 96 -31.30 -3.28 -22.92
N ARG A 97 -32.59 -3.64 -23.00
CA ARG A 97 -33.59 -2.96 -23.85
C ARG A 97 -33.91 -1.56 -23.33
N ASP A 98 -34.05 -1.41 -22.02
CA ASP A 98 -34.25 -0.10 -21.40
C ASP A 98 -33.07 0.84 -21.67
N ILE A 99 -31.83 0.37 -21.47
CA ILE A 99 -30.62 1.15 -21.77
C ILE A 99 -30.60 1.57 -23.24
N ALA A 100 -30.92 0.68 -24.17
CA ALA A 100 -30.97 1.02 -25.60
C ALA A 100 -32.00 2.13 -25.89
N ALA A 101 -33.19 2.07 -25.30
CA ALA A 101 -34.22 3.09 -25.47
C ALA A 101 -33.81 4.44 -24.86
N ARG A 102 -33.14 4.43 -23.70
CA ARG A 102 -32.59 5.65 -23.06
C ARG A 102 -31.46 6.28 -23.88
N LEU A 103 -30.62 5.47 -24.53
CA LEU A 103 -29.59 5.92 -25.46
C LEU A 103 -30.20 6.61 -26.69
N GLU A 104 -31.23 6.01 -27.28
CA GLU A 104 -31.97 6.59 -28.41
C GLU A 104 -32.66 7.92 -28.06
N ARG A 105 -33.09 8.10 -26.80
CA ARG A 105 -33.65 9.37 -26.30
C ARG A 105 -32.59 10.39 -25.86
N GLY A 106 -31.31 10.06 -25.88
CA GLY A 106 -30.23 10.96 -25.46
C GLY A 106 -30.16 11.22 -23.95
N GLU A 107 -30.73 10.34 -23.13
CA GLU A 107 -30.79 10.49 -21.65
C GLU A 107 -29.50 10.05 -20.95
N ILE A 108 -28.58 9.40 -21.67
CA ILE A 108 -27.33 8.85 -21.16
C ILE A 108 -26.17 9.64 -21.75
N LYS A 109 -25.25 10.06 -20.88
CA LYS A 109 -24.10 10.88 -21.25
C LYS A 109 -22.80 10.09 -21.35
N LEU A 110 -22.63 9.08 -20.50
CA LEU A 110 -21.52 8.12 -20.57
C LEU A 110 -22.02 6.67 -20.66
N LEU A 111 -21.50 5.93 -21.63
CA LEU A 111 -21.76 4.49 -21.79
C LEU A 111 -20.45 3.72 -21.63
N TYR A 112 -20.36 2.91 -20.57
CA TYR A 112 -19.23 2.01 -20.33
C TYR A 112 -19.47 0.64 -21.00
N LEU A 113 -18.49 0.16 -21.75
CA LEU A 113 -18.53 -1.10 -22.49
C LEU A 113 -17.23 -1.89 -22.34
N ALA A 114 -17.36 -3.21 -22.33
CA ALA A 114 -16.23 -4.12 -22.52
C ALA A 114 -15.81 -4.16 -24.01
N PRO A 115 -14.52 -4.32 -24.32
CA PRO A 115 -14.04 -4.34 -25.71
C PRO A 115 -14.74 -5.43 -26.54
N GLU A 116 -14.94 -6.62 -25.99
CA GLU A 116 -15.61 -7.75 -26.64
C GLU A 116 -17.07 -7.46 -27.04
N ARG A 117 -17.70 -6.49 -26.37
CA ARG A 117 -19.07 -6.05 -26.70
C ARG A 117 -19.07 -4.91 -27.70
N LEU A 118 -18.13 -3.96 -27.57
CA LEU A 118 -18.04 -2.83 -28.48
C LEU A 118 -17.71 -3.27 -29.91
N VAL A 119 -16.77 -4.20 -30.08
CA VAL A 119 -16.28 -4.63 -31.40
C VAL A 119 -17.28 -5.49 -32.17
N GLN A 120 -18.43 -5.83 -31.57
CA GLN A 120 -19.46 -6.60 -32.25
C GLN A 120 -20.13 -5.75 -33.35
N PRO A 121 -20.32 -6.28 -34.57
CA PRO A 121 -20.95 -5.53 -35.66
C PRO A 121 -22.31 -4.93 -35.29
N ARG A 122 -23.11 -5.66 -34.50
CA ARG A 122 -24.40 -5.17 -34.01
C ARG A 122 -24.28 -3.91 -33.16
N MET A 123 -23.26 -3.83 -32.29
CA MET A 123 -23.05 -2.68 -31.42
C MET A 123 -22.56 -1.48 -32.23
N LEU A 124 -21.57 -1.68 -33.10
CA LEU A 124 -21.04 -0.60 -33.95
C LEU A 124 -22.13 -0.01 -34.86
N ASN A 125 -22.94 -0.86 -35.51
CA ASN A 125 -24.07 -0.41 -36.32
C ASN A 125 -25.11 0.37 -35.50
N PHE A 126 -25.33 -0.03 -34.24
CA PHE A 126 -26.23 0.71 -33.34
C PHE A 126 -25.67 2.10 -33.01
N LEU A 127 -24.37 2.21 -32.68
CA LEU A 127 -23.72 3.49 -32.40
C LEU A 127 -23.68 4.40 -33.65
N GLN A 128 -23.45 3.84 -34.84
CA GLN A 128 -23.55 4.58 -36.10
C GLN A 128 -24.96 5.13 -36.34
N ARG A 129 -26.00 4.34 -36.07
CA ARG A 129 -27.40 4.76 -36.21
C ARG A 129 -27.80 5.84 -35.21
N LEU A 130 -27.24 5.83 -34.00
CA LEU A 130 -27.44 6.92 -33.03
C LEU A 130 -26.87 8.24 -33.56
N GLY A 131 -25.70 8.20 -34.24
CA GLY A 131 -25.11 9.32 -34.98
C GLY A 131 -24.59 10.48 -34.11
N ASN A 132 -24.85 10.47 -32.81
CA ASN A 132 -24.52 11.53 -31.87
C ASN A 132 -23.39 11.14 -30.91
N ILE A 133 -22.32 10.48 -31.40
CA ILE A 133 -21.18 10.11 -30.57
C ILE A 133 -20.26 11.32 -30.37
N ALA A 134 -20.01 11.68 -29.12
CA ALA A 134 -19.19 12.82 -28.74
C ALA A 134 -17.70 12.49 -28.67
N LEU A 135 -17.35 11.31 -28.13
CA LEU A 135 -15.99 10.90 -27.75
C LEU A 135 -15.92 9.38 -27.56
N PHE A 136 -14.82 8.77 -28.01
CA PHE A 136 -14.40 7.44 -27.58
C PHE A 136 -13.24 7.54 -26.58
N ALA A 137 -13.44 7.04 -25.37
CA ALA A 137 -12.39 6.91 -24.37
C ALA A 137 -11.98 5.43 -24.23
N ILE A 138 -10.72 5.13 -24.48
CA ILE A 138 -10.15 3.79 -24.37
C ILE A 138 -9.30 3.74 -23.10
N ASP A 139 -9.88 3.21 -22.03
CA ASP A 139 -9.19 3.03 -20.76
C ASP A 139 -8.37 1.74 -20.75
N GLU A 140 -7.30 1.73 -19.96
CA GLU A 140 -6.27 0.70 -19.95
C GLU A 140 -5.78 0.31 -21.36
N ALA A 141 -5.53 1.33 -22.19
CA ALA A 141 -5.18 1.15 -23.60
C ALA A 141 -3.89 0.34 -23.84
N HIS A 142 -3.06 0.12 -22.80
CA HIS A 142 -1.91 -0.78 -22.86
C HIS A 142 -2.28 -2.24 -23.19
N CYS A 143 -3.54 -2.66 -22.94
CA CYS A 143 -4.05 -3.98 -23.29
C CYS A 143 -3.97 -4.30 -24.80
N VAL A 144 -3.78 -3.30 -25.66
CA VAL A 144 -3.58 -3.48 -27.11
C VAL A 144 -2.21 -4.08 -27.46
N SER A 145 -1.23 -3.93 -26.59
CA SER A 145 0.12 -4.45 -26.83
C SER A 145 0.19 -5.93 -26.49
N GLN A 146 0.56 -6.74 -27.48
CA GLN A 146 0.84 -8.18 -27.29
C GLN A 146 2.03 -8.43 -26.35
N TRP A 147 2.85 -7.39 -26.16
CA TRP A 147 4.04 -7.41 -25.32
C TRP A 147 3.82 -6.69 -24.00
N GLY A 148 2.65 -6.06 -23.82
CA GLY A 148 2.18 -5.55 -22.54
C GLY A 148 1.90 -6.69 -21.56
N HIS A 149 1.83 -6.38 -20.27
CA HIS A 149 1.63 -7.37 -19.21
C HIS A 149 0.18 -7.87 -19.09
N ASP A 150 -0.79 -7.18 -19.69
CA ASP A 150 -2.24 -7.51 -19.67
C ASP A 150 -2.87 -7.50 -21.09
N PHE A 151 -2.24 -8.17 -22.06
CA PHE A 151 -2.74 -8.23 -23.44
C PHE A 151 -4.17 -8.77 -23.56
N ARG A 152 -5.02 -8.10 -24.37
CA ARG A 152 -6.36 -8.55 -24.75
C ARG A 152 -6.57 -8.50 -26.26
N PRO A 153 -6.87 -9.63 -26.93
CA PRO A 153 -7.05 -9.69 -28.39
C PRO A 153 -8.10 -8.70 -28.93
N GLU A 154 -9.17 -8.46 -28.18
CA GLU A 154 -10.28 -7.59 -28.59
C GLU A 154 -9.87 -6.11 -28.68
N TYR A 155 -8.85 -5.69 -27.91
CA TYR A 155 -8.31 -4.32 -28.02
C TYR A 155 -7.66 -4.06 -29.38
N LEU A 156 -7.11 -5.09 -30.06
CA LEU A 156 -6.53 -4.94 -31.40
C LEU A 156 -7.58 -4.53 -32.45
N GLN A 157 -8.86 -4.86 -32.20
CA GLN A 157 -9.95 -4.54 -33.10
C GLN A 157 -10.48 -3.11 -32.89
N LEU A 158 -10.05 -2.39 -31.86
CA LEU A 158 -10.50 -1.02 -31.60
C LEU A 158 -10.00 -0.01 -32.65
N GLY A 159 -9.00 -0.36 -33.47
CA GLY A 159 -8.59 0.44 -34.63
C GLY A 159 -9.72 0.74 -35.60
N GLN A 160 -10.73 -0.14 -35.70
CA GLN A 160 -11.91 0.06 -36.53
C GLN A 160 -12.75 1.28 -36.12
N LEU A 161 -12.62 1.77 -34.88
CA LEU A 161 -13.29 3.00 -34.44
C LEU A 161 -12.82 4.20 -35.26
N ALA A 162 -11.52 4.24 -35.61
CA ALA A 162 -10.94 5.28 -36.45
C ALA A 162 -11.52 5.27 -37.87
N GLU A 163 -11.80 4.07 -38.39
CA GLU A 163 -12.29 3.87 -39.74
C GLU A 163 -13.80 4.14 -39.85
N GLN A 164 -14.55 3.75 -38.82
CA GLN A 164 -16.02 3.85 -38.81
C GLN A 164 -16.54 5.18 -38.26
N PHE A 165 -15.75 5.89 -37.44
CA PHE A 165 -16.11 7.16 -36.80
C PHE A 165 -14.96 8.19 -36.93
N PRO A 166 -14.56 8.58 -38.15
CA PRO A 166 -13.37 9.39 -38.38
C PRO A 166 -13.44 10.79 -37.77
N ASP A 167 -14.64 11.36 -37.61
CA ASP A 167 -14.84 12.70 -37.06
C ASP A 167 -15.02 12.71 -35.52
N VAL A 168 -15.03 11.54 -34.88
CA VAL A 168 -15.20 11.42 -33.43
C VAL A 168 -13.82 11.37 -32.76
N PRO A 169 -13.52 12.27 -31.80
CA PRO A 169 -12.25 12.24 -31.11
C PRO A 169 -12.08 10.96 -30.29
N ARG A 170 -10.83 10.54 -30.16
CA ARG A 170 -10.40 9.36 -29.41
C ARG A 170 -9.34 9.74 -28.39
N ILE A 171 -9.58 9.35 -27.15
CA ILE A 171 -8.60 9.43 -26.07
C ILE A 171 -8.21 8.02 -25.63
N ALA A 172 -6.93 7.69 -25.63
CA ALA A 172 -6.39 6.45 -25.10
C ALA A 172 -5.63 6.72 -23.80
N LEU A 173 -6.01 6.06 -22.71
CA LEU A 173 -5.45 6.27 -21.38
C LEU A 173 -4.80 5.01 -20.84
N THR A 174 -3.64 5.13 -20.20
CA THR A 174 -3.05 4.04 -19.42
C THR A 174 -2.21 4.57 -18.26
N ALA A 175 -2.05 3.74 -17.22
CA ALA A 175 -1.17 4.03 -16.09
C ALA A 175 0.28 3.62 -16.32
N THR A 176 0.50 2.63 -17.17
CA THR A 176 1.80 1.97 -17.36
C THR A 176 1.99 1.63 -18.83
N ALA A 177 2.97 2.25 -19.46
CA ALA A 177 3.43 1.91 -20.79
C ALA A 177 4.88 2.40 -20.93
N ASP A 178 5.79 1.49 -21.26
CA ASP A 178 7.14 1.83 -21.71
C ASP A 178 7.09 2.44 -23.14
N MET A 179 8.22 2.90 -23.67
CA MET A 179 8.28 3.46 -25.03
C MET A 179 7.71 2.50 -26.09
N ARG A 180 8.03 1.21 -25.99
CA ARG A 180 7.56 0.21 -26.96
C ARG A 180 6.05 0.02 -26.92
N THR A 181 5.47 -0.09 -25.73
CA THR A 181 4.02 -0.23 -25.56
C THR A 181 3.29 1.01 -26.09
N ARG A 182 3.85 2.20 -25.87
CA ARG A 182 3.33 3.46 -26.42
C ARG A 182 3.28 3.45 -27.94
N ASP A 183 4.36 3.05 -28.60
CA ASP A 183 4.43 2.98 -30.07
C ASP A 183 3.39 2.01 -30.63
N GLU A 184 3.19 0.86 -29.98
CA GLU A 184 2.17 -0.11 -30.36
C GLU A 184 0.75 0.45 -30.18
N MET A 185 0.48 1.19 -29.10
CA MET A 185 -0.80 1.88 -28.90
C MET A 185 -1.07 2.88 -30.02
N ILE A 186 -0.07 3.71 -30.36
CA ILE A 186 -0.17 4.70 -31.44
C ILE A 186 -0.51 4.03 -32.77
N GLN A 187 0.21 2.96 -33.09
CA GLN A 187 0.03 2.24 -34.35
C GLN A 187 -1.32 1.51 -34.41
N ARG A 188 -1.70 0.78 -33.35
CA ARG A 188 -2.88 -0.11 -33.36
C ARG A 188 -4.20 0.65 -33.20
N LEU A 189 -4.19 1.77 -32.48
CA LEU A 189 -5.38 2.59 -32.26
C LEU A 189 -5.51 3.73 -33.31
N HIS A 190 -4.60 3.79 -34.28
CA HIS A 190 -4.54 4.84 -35.31
C HIS A 190 -4.50 6.25 -34.70
N LEU A 191 -3.55 6.47 -33.79
CA LEU A 191 -3.35 7.71 -33.03
C LEU A 191 -2.07 8.45 -33.43
N GLN A 192 -1.60 8.30 -34.67
CA GLN A 192 -0.33 8.88 -35.15
C GLN A 192 -0.31 10.43 -35.05
N ASN A 193 -1.48 11.06 -35.13
CA ASN A 193 -1.65 12.51 -35.03
C ASN A 193 -2.18 12.96 -33.66
N ALA A 194 -2.31 12.05 -32.69
CA ALA A 194 -2.79 12.37 -31.35
C ALA A 194 -1.70 13.13 -30.57
N GLU A 195 -2.11 14.12 -29.78
CA GLU A 195 -1.18 14.78 -28.86
C GLU A 195 -0.85 13.82 -27.72
N GLN A 196 0.43 13.70 -27.39
CA GLN A 196 0.91 12.79 -26.34
C GLN A 196 1.14 13.54 -25.04
N PHE A 197 0.48 13.10 -23.98
CA PHE A 197 0.61 13.65 -22.63
C PHE A 197 1.25 12.60 -21.73
N LEU A 198 2.48 12.88 -21.32
CA LEU A 198 3.29 11.98 -20.48
C LEU A 198 3.50 12.65 -19.13
N SER A 199 2.73 12.22 -18.13
CA SER A 199 2.97 12.63 -16.75
C SER A 199 4.03 11.75 -16.10
N SER A 200 4.70 12.32 -15.09
CA SER A 200 5.65 11.57 -14.27
C SER A 200 5.00 10.33 -13.64
N PHE A 201 5.73 9.23 -13.61
CA PHE A 201 5.42 8.01 -12.90
C PHE A 201 5.76 8.10 -11.40
N ASP A 202 6.21 9.25 -10.90
CA ASP A 202 6.54 9.38 -9.49
C ASP A 202 5.27 9.32 -8.62
N ARG A 203 5.34 8.49 -7.58
CA ARG A 203 4.36 8.40 -6.50
C ARG A 203 5.09 8.73 -5.21
N PRO A 204 5.27 10.03 -4.89
CA PRO A 204 6.10 10.44 -3.78
C PRO A 204 5.57 9.95 -2.43
N ASN A 205 4.25 9.74 -2.35
CA ASN A 205 3.52 9.27 -1.18
C ASN A 205 3.68 7.76 -0.88
N ILE A 206 4.31 6.99 -1.77
CA ILE A 206 4.54 5.54 -1.56
C ILE A 206 5.99 5.32 -1.10
N PHE A 207 6.13 4.76 0.09
CA PHE A 207 7.41 4.27 0.62
C PHE A 207 7.68 2.85 0.12
N TYR A 208 8.82 2.63 -0.55
CA TYR A 208 9.19 1.31 -1.07
C TYR A 208 10.20 0.61 -0.16
N ARG A 209 9.89 -0.63 0.25
CA ARG A 209 10.78 -1.50 1.01
C ARG A 209 10.78 -2.93 0.46
N ILE A 210 11.96 -3.44 0.15
CA ILE A 210 12.13 -4.85 -0.28
C ILE A 210 13.10 -5.54 0.68
N VAL A 211 12.63 -6.63 1.28
CA VAL A 211 13.37 -7.41 2.27
C VAL A 211 13.68 -8.82 1.77
N PRO A 212 14.78 -9.43 2.26
CA PRO A 212 15.01 -10.86 2.07
C PRO A 212 13.88 -11.68 2.72
N LYS A 213 13.40 -12.68 1.99
CA LYS A 213 12.31 -13.56 2.46
C LYS A 213 12.84 -14.59 3.45
N GLU A 214 12.53 -14.38 4.72
CA GLU A 214 12.88 -15.27 5.82
C GLU A 214 11.71 -15.38 6.79
N GLN A 215 11.13 -16.58 6.95
CA GLN A 215 9.90 -16.75 7.73
C GLN A 215 8.82 -15.70 7.35
N PRO A 216 8.41 -15.61 6.07
CA PRO A 216 7.67 -14.47 5.52
C PRO A 216 6.37 -14.14 6.26
N ARG A 217 5.70 -15.13 6.84
CA ARG A 217 4.48 -14.92 7.66
C ARG A 217 4.76 -14.07 8.91
N LYS A 218 5.91 -14.26 9.57
CA LYS A 218 6.31 -13.46 10.73
C LYS A 218 6.75 -12.07 10.32
N GLN A 219 7.51 -11.96 9.22
CA GLN A 219 7.90 -10.65 8.66
C GLN A 219 6.66 -9.82 8.30
N LEU A 220 5.68 -10.44 7.63
CA LEU A 220 4.42 -9.79 7.30
C LEU A 220 3.68 -9.33 8.57
N LEU A 221 3.54 -10.17 9.60
CA LEU A 221 2.92 -9.73 10.86
C LEU A 221 3.64 -8.54 11.48
N SER A 222 4.97 -8.58 11.54
CA SER A 222 5.77 -7.48 12.07
C SER A 222 5.52 -6.19 11.29
N PHE A 223 5.45 -6.26 9.97
CA PHE A 223 5.09 -5.13 9.12
C PHE A 223 3.66 -4.62 9.42
N LEU A 224 2.68 -5.53 9.48
CA LEU A 224 1.28 -5.19 9.73
C LEU A 224 1.02 -4.59 11.13
N THR A 225 1.93 -4.76 12.09
CA THR A 225 1.78 -4.10 13.41
C THR A 225 1.74 -2.58 13.33
N GLN A 226 2.40 -1.99 12.33
CA GLN A 226 2.40 -0.54 12.07
C GLN A 226 1.17 -0.08 11.28
N HIS A 227 0.40 -1.03 10.76
CA HIS A 227 -0.79 -0.83 9.91
C HIS A 227 -2.06 -1.39 10.55
N ARG A 228 -2.13 -1.42 11.89
CA ARG A 228 -3.32 -1.85 12.61
C ARG A 228 -4.49 -0.90 12.27
N GLY A 229 -5.57 -1.47 11.76
CA GLY A 229 -6.77 -0.72 11.37
C GLY A 229 -6.71 -0.11 9.97
N ASP A 230 -5.61 -0.28 9.24
CA ASP A 230 -5.47 0.17 7.86
C ASP A 230 -5.99 -0.89 6.86
N ALA A 231 -6.65 -0.43 5.81
CA ALA A 231 -6.97 -1.30 4.67
C ALA A 231 -5.72 -1.55 3.83
N GLY A 232 -5.53 -2.79 3.37
CA GLY A 232 -4.35 -3.16 2.60
C GLY A 232 -4.54 -4.39 1.72
N ILE A 233 -3.57 -4.61 0.83
CA ILE A 233 -3.58 -5.75 -0.10
C ILE A 233 -2.33 -6.59 0.13
N VAL A 234 -2.47 -7.91 0.18
CA VAL A 234 -1.36 -8.87 0.30
C VAL A 234 -1.36 -9.79 -0.92
N TYR A 235 -0.39 -9.61 -1.81
CA TYR A 235 -0.22 -10.42 -3.01
C TYR A 235 0.55 -11.72 -2.75
N CYS A 236 -0.01 -12.82 -3.25
CA CYS A 236 0.57 -14.17 -3.24
C CYS A 236 0.46 -14.81 -4.63
N MET A 237 1.40 -15.70 -4.96
CA MET A 237 1.46 -16.32 -6.30
C MET A 237 0.38 -17.39 -6.53
N SER A 238 -0.02 -18.13 -5.49
CA SER A 238 -0.92 -19.29 -5.61
C SER A 238 -2.21 -19.15 -4.81
N ARG A 239 -3.29 -19.76 -5.31
CA ARG A 239 -4.61 -19.78 -4.66
C ARG A 239 -4.54 -20.37 -3.25
N LYS A 240 -3.84 -21.50 -3.12
CA LYS A 240 -3.60 -22.15 -1.83
C LYS A 240 -2.95 -21.21 -0.82
N LYS A 241 -1.91 -20.49 -1.24
CA LYS A 241 -1.19 -19.55 -0.36
C LYS A 241 -2.06 -18.36 0.02
N VAL A 242 -2.91 -17.87 -0.88
CA VAL A 242 -3.90 -16.82 -0.58
C VAL A 242 -4.82 -17.24 0.55
N GLU A 243 -5.40 -18.44 0.45
CA GLU A 243 -6.29 -18.98 1.49
C GLU A 243 -5.55 -19.16 2.82
N GLU A 244 -4.38 -19.82 2.81
CA GLU A 244 -3.56 -20.06 4.00
C GLU A 244 -3.13 -18.76 4.70
N VAL A 245 -2.78 -17.71 3.95
CA VAL A 245 -2.35 -16.42 4.51
C VAL A 245 -3.54 -15.62 5.04
N ALA A 246 -4.69 -15.63 4.36
CA ALA A 246 -5.91 -14.97 4.85
C ALA A 246 -6.38 -15.58 6.18
N GLU A 247 -6.39 -16.90 6.28
CA GLU A 247 -6.73 -17.62 7.51
C GLU A 247 -5.72 -17.31 8.63
N TYR A 248 -4.42 -17.33 8.31
CA TYR A 248 -3.37 -17.01 9.27
C TYR A 248 -3.49 -15.58 9.82
N LEU A 249 -3.72 -14.58 8.96
CA LEU A 249 -3.89 -13.19 9.40
C LEU A 249 -5.14 -13.02 10.26
N SER A 250 -6.24 -13.67 9.89
CA SER A 250 -7.49 -13.68 10.68
C SER A 250 -7.27 -14.26 12.07
N ALA A 251 -6.54 -15.37 12.18
CA ALA A 251 -6.18 -15.98 13.47
C ALA A 251 -5.29 -15.06 14.35
N GLN A 252 -4.60 -14.08 13.75
CA GLN A 252 -3.74 -13.11 14.44
C GLN A 252 -4.44 -11.77 14.71
N GLY A 253 -5.77 -11.73 14.56
CA GLY A 253 -6.61 -10.56 14.83
C GLY A 253 -6.55 -9.48 13.75
N PHE A 254 -6.09 -9.80 12.54
CA PHE A 254 -6.21 -8.92 11.39
C PHE A 254 -7.39 -9.38 10.51
N PRO A 255 -8.40 -8.55 10.26
CA PRO A 255 -9.53 -8.95 9.43
C PRO A 255 -9.05 -9.13 7.97
N ALA A 256 -8.97 -10.37 7.50
CA ALA A 256 -8.39 -10.70 6.20
C ALA A 256 -9.29 -11.64 5.40
N LEU A 257 -9.47 -11.38 4.11
CA LEU A 257 -10.26 -12.21 3.19
C LEU A 257 -9.42 -12.68 1.99
N PRO A 258 -9.66 -13.90 1.49
CA PRO A 258 -9.00 -14.38 0.27
C PRO A 258 -9.70 -13.87 -1.00
N TYR A 259 -8.92 -13.63 -2.05
CA TYR A 259 -9.43 -13.36 -3.39
C TYR A 259 -8.56 -13.98 -4.49
N HIS A 260 -9.16 -14.88 -5.28
CA HIS A 260 -8.53 -15.44 -6.47
C HIS A 260 -9.58 -16.01 -7.41
N ALA A 261 -9.19 -16.27 -8.66
CA ALA A 261 -10.06 -16.82 -9.72
C ALA A 261 -10.60 -18.24 -9.44
N GLY A 262 -10.23 -18.87 -8.33
CA GLY A 262 -10.77 -20.17 -7.92
C GLY A 262 -12.02 -20.07 -7.06
N LEU A 263 -12.31 -18.89 -6.50
CA LEU A 263 -13.53 -18.65 -5.73
C LEU A 263 -14.73 -18.50 -6.66
N SER A 264 -15.93 -18.85 -6.16
CA SER A 264 -17.17 -18.61 -6.89
C SER A 264 -17.36 -17.11 -7.16
N ASN A 265 -18.09 -16.77 -8.23
CA ASN A 265 -18.37 -15.37 -8.57
C ASN A 265 -19.07 -14.64 -7.41
N GLU A 266 -20.00 -15.32 -6.74
CA GLU A 266 -20.73 -14.81 -5.58
C GLU A 266 -19.79 -14.47 -4.42
N LEU A 267 -18.87 -15.38 -4.07
CA LEU A 267 -17.93 -15.17 -2.98
C LEU A 267 -16.89 -14.09 -3.33
N ARG A 268 -16.43 -14.01 -4.58
CA ARG A 268 -15.56 -12.92 -5.05
C ARG A 268 -16.24 -11.57 -4.92
N ALA A 269 -17.47 -11.46 -5.41
CA ALA A 269 -18.25 -10.23 -5.32
C ALA A 269 -18.51 -9.84 -3.86
N PHE A 270 -18.83 -10.82 -3.00
CA PHE A 270 -19.00 -10.61 -1.56
C PHE A 270 -17.73 -10.07 -0.90
N ASN A 271 -16.58 -10.74 -1.08
CA ASN A 271 -15.31 -10.32 -0.49
C ASN A 271 -14.86 -8.94 -1.01
N GLN A 272 -15.03 -8.69 -2.32
CA GLN A 272 -14.72 -7.40 -2.92
C GLN A 272 -15.60 -6.29 -2.33
N LYS A 273 -16.91 -6.51 -2.22
CA LYS A 273 -17.83 -5.54 -1.62
C LYS A 273 -17.44 -5.22 -0.18
N ARG A 274 -17.11 -6.25 0.62
CA ARG A 274 -16.60 -6.06 1.98
C ARG A 274 -15.33 -5.22 1.99
N PHE A 275 -14.37 -5.48 1.10
CA PHE A 275 -13.13 -4.69 1.03
C PHE A 275 -13.34 -3.22 0.66
N LEU A 276 -14.26 -2.94 -0.27
CA LEU A 276 -14.59 -1.56 -0.62
C LEU A 276 -15.26 -0.83 0.54
N ASN A 277 -16.13 -1.53 1.28
CA ASN A 277 -17.01 -0.93 2.30
C ASN A 277 -16.44 -0.90 3.72
N GLU A 278 -15.67 -1.91 4.11
CA GLU A 278 -15.14 -2.04 5.46
C GLU A 278 -13.81 -1.29 5.61
N GLU A 279 -13.62 -0.71 6.80
CA GLU A 279 -12.37 -0.08 7.22
C GLU A 279 -11.44 -1.15 7.80
N GLY A 280 -10.13 -1.03 7.56
CA GLY A 280 -9.14 -1.93 8.15
C GLY A 280 -9.10 -3.35 7.59
N LEU A 281 -9.88 -3.67 6.56
CA LEU A 281 -9.89 -5.00 5.93
C LEU A 281 -8.66 -5.21 5.05
N ILE A 282 -8.03 -6.37 5.20
CA ILE A 282 -6.91 -6.82 4.37
C ILE A 282 -7.44 -7.78 3.30
N MET A 283 -7.22 -7.47 2.02
CA MET A 283 -7.42 -8.47 0.98
C MET A 283 -6.14 -9.24 0.71
N VAL A 284 -6.16 -10.55 0.89
CA VAL A 284 -5.08 -11.44 0.45
C VAL A 284 -5.47 -11.98 -0.91
N ALA A 285 -4.61 -11.84 -1.91
CA ALA A 285 -5.01 -12.16 -3.26
C ALA A 285 -3.89 -12.59 -4.21
N THR A 286 -4.29 -13.21 -5.33
CA THR A 286 -3.43 -13.31 -6.51
C THR A 286 -3.57 -12.05 -7.36
N ILE A 287 -2.81 -11.94 -8.45
CA ILE A 287 -2.92 -10.88 -9.46
C ILE A 287 -4.34 -10.68 -10.02
N ALA A 288 -5.23 -11.66 -9.83
CA ALA A 288 -6.65 -11.54 -10.18
C ALA A 288 -7.38 -10.45 -9.37
N PHE A 289 -6.89 -10.08 -8.20
CA PHE A 289 -7.36 -8.93 -7.43
C PHE A 289 -6.48 -7.74 -7.75
N GLY A 290 -6.83 -7.01 -8.79
CA GLY A 290 -5.97 -5.93 -9.22
C GLY A 290 -6.72 -5.00 -10.13
N MET A 291 -6.68 -5.29 -11.43
CA MET A 291 -7.36 -4.48 -12.42
C MET A 291 -8.80 -4.17 -11.94
N GLY A 292 -9.18 -2.89 -11.91
CA GLY A 292 -10.55 -2.44 -11.58
C GLY A 292 -10.91 -2.20 -10.11
N ILE A 293 -9.96 -2.26 -9.18
CA ILE A 293 -10.19 -1.85 -7.77
C ILE A 293 -9.74 -0.40 -7.60
N ASP A 294 -10.66 0.46 -7.15
CA ASP A 294 -10.43 1.90 -6.91
C ASP A 294 -10.77 2.34 -5.48
N LYS A 295 -10.32 1.58 -4.47
CA LYS A 295 -10.38 2.04 -3.08
C LYS A 295 -9.25 3.05 -2.83
N PRO A 296 -9.54 4.33 -2.55
CA PRO A 296 -8.50 5.35 -2.52
C PRO A 296 -7.61 5.29 -1.28
N ASN A 297 -8.14 4.75 -0.18
CA ASN A 297 -7.51 4.73 1.13
C ASN A 297 -6.76 3.43 1.49
N VAL A 298 -6.28 2.68 0.49
CA VAL A 298 -5.35 1.57 0.72
C VAL A 298 -4.05 2.14 1.27
N ARG A 299 -3.62 1.73 2.47
CA ARG A 299 -2.39 2.26 3.13
C ARG A 299 -1.18 1.38 2.95
N PHE A 300 -1.35 0.12 2.60
CA PHE A 300 -0.22 -0.71 2.23
C PHE A 300 -0.57 -1.72 1.13
N VAL A 301 0.46 -2.05 0.36
CA VAL A 301 0.48 -3.20 -0.55
C VAL A 301 1.69 -4.04 -0.18
N ALA A 302 1.45 -5.30 0.17
CA ALA A 302 2.46 -6.25 0.58
C ALA A 302 2.58 -7.38 -0.44
N HIS A 303 3.79 -7.77 -0.80
CA HIS A 303 4.07 -8.89 -1.70
C HIS A 303 4.79 -9.99 -0.94
N LEU A 304 4.13 -11.13 -0.79
CA LEU A 304 4.73 -12.34 -0.22
C LEU A 304 5.43 -13.21 -1.26
N ASP A 305 5.32 -12.89 -2.54
CA ASP A 305 5.98 -13.54 -3.67
C ASP A 305 6.37 -12.48 -4.69
N LEU A 306 7.45 -12.73 -5.43
CA LEU A 306 7.99 -11.82 -6.43
C LEU A 306 7.00 -11.64 -7.61
N PRO A 307 6.66 -10.40 -8.02
CA PRO A 307 5.92 -10.15 -9.25
C PRO A 307 6.69 -10.60 -10.51
N LYS A 308 5.95 -10.81 -11.60
CA LYS A 308 6.55 -11.27 -12.87
C LYS A 308 7.36 -10.19 -13.59
N SER A 309 7.04 -8.93 -13.37
CA SER A 309 7.65 -7.79 -14.05
C SER A 309 7.55 -6.51 -13.21
N LEU A 310 8.31 -5.48 -13.61
CA LEU A 310 8.26 -4.16 -12.98
C LEU A 310 6.93 -3.44 -13.25
N GLU A 311 6.31 -3.65 -14.40
CA GLU A 311 4.98 -3.09 -14.70
C GLU A 311 3.93 -3.64 -13.75
N ALA A 312 3.91 -4.96 -13.56
CA ALA A 312 3.01 -5.60 -12.60
C ALA A 312 3.25 -5.05 -11.20
N TYR A 313 4.51 -5.00 -10.75
CA TYR A 313 4.85 -4.46 -9.44
C TYR A 313 4.43 -3.00 -9.27
N TYR A 314 4.68 -2.16 -10.27
CA TYR A 314 4.30 -0.73 -10.23
C TYR A 314 2.78 -0.55 -10.23
N GLN A 315 2.04 -1.32 -11.04
CA GLN A 315 0.57 -1.28 -11.04
C GLN A 315 -0.02 -1.74 -9.69
N GLU A 316 0.51 -2.84 -9.14
CA GLU A 316 0.08 -3.44 -7.89
C GLU A 316 0.36 -2.50 -6.70
N THR A 317 1.58 -1.98 -6.58
CA THR A 317 1.95 -1.04 -5.51
C THR A 317 1.26 0.31 -5.68
N GLY A 318 1.01 0.76 -6.92
CA GLY A 318 0.30 2.00 -7.23
C GLY A 318 -1.17 2.03 -6.77
N ARG A 319 -1.71 0.92 -6.28
CA ARG A 319 -3.01 0.83 -5.61
C ARG A 319 -3.01 1.49 -4.25
N ALA A 320 -1.84 1.55 -3.60
CA ALA A 320 -1.69 2.25 -2.34
C ALA A 320 -1.82 3.77 -2.55
N GLY A 321 -2.43 4.45 -1.57
CA GLY A 321 -2.37 5.90 -1.46
C GLY A 321 -2.93 6.69 -2.64
N ARG A 322 -4.04 6.27 -3.28
CA ARG A 322 -4.60 7.02 -4.44
C ARG A 322 -5.19 8.37 -4.04
N ASP A 323 -5.55 8.54 -2.78
CA ASP A 323 -5.88 9.83 -2.16
C ASP A 323 -4.66 10.76 -1.96
N GLY A 324 -3.45 10.29 -2.26
CA GLY A 324 -2.20 11.04 -2.13
C GLY A 324 -1.58 11.03 -0.72
N LEU A 325 -2.21 10.35 0.24
CA LEU A 325 -1.69 10.22 1.60
C LEU A 325 -0.56 9.15 1.67
N PRO A 326 0.29 9.20 2.71
CA PRO A 326 1.39 8.25 2.90
C PRO A 326 0.91 6.79 2.91
N SER A 327 1.69 5.93 2.26
CA SER A 327 1.40 4.51 2.15
C SER A 327 2.65 3.68 1.88
N ASP A 328 2.60 2.38 2.19
CA ASP A 328 3.77 1.49 2.15
C ASP A 328 3.64 0.40 1.08
N ALA A 329 4.68 0.25 0.26
CA ALA A 329 4.89 -0.88 -0.61
C ALA A 329 5.98 -1.78 -0.02
N TRP A 330 5.60 -2.94 0.49
CA TRP A 330 6.49 -3.89 1.14
C TRP A 330 6.57 -5.20 0.37
N MET A 331 7.77 -5.71 0.09
CA MET A 331 7.94 -7.00 -0.59
C MET A 331 8.98 -7.87 0.10
N ALA A 332 8.64 -9.15 0.31
CA ALA A 332 9.59 -10.18 0.67
C ALA A 332 9.83 -11.12 -0.52
N TYR A 333 11.07 -11.21 -0.99
CA TYR A 333 11.45 -12.13 -2.07
C TYR A 333 12.66 -13.00 -1.70
N GLY A 334 12.67 -14.21 -2.24
CA GLY A 334 13.76 -15.15 -2.05
C GLY A 334 14.05 -15.96 -3.31
N LEU A 335 15.10 -16.78 -3.26
CA LEU A 335 15.53 -17.59 -4.40
C LEU A 335 14.40 -18.51 -4.93
N GLN A 336 13.56 -19.05 -4.05
CA GLN A 336 12.46 -19.94 -4.44
C GLN A 336 11.46 -19.25 -5.39
N ASP A 337 11.28 -17.93 -5.24
CA ASP A 337 10.37 -17.15 -6.10
C ASP A 337 10.95 -17.04 -7.51
N ILE A 338 12.26 -16.85 -7.62
CA ILE A 338 12.99 -16.83 -8.90
C ILE A 338 12.87 -18.17 -9.61
N LEU A 339 13.07 -19.28 -8.88
CA LEU A 339 12.93 -20.63 -9.41
C LEU A 339 11.54 -20.87 -9.98
N LEU A 340 10.50 -20.52 -9.20
CA LEU A 340 9.11 -20.69 -9.59
C LEU A 340 8.77 -19.90 -10.86
N LEU A 341 9.18 -18.62 -10.92
CA LEU A 341 8.91 -17.77 -12.08
C LEU A 341 9.63 -18.27 -13.34
N ARG A 342 10.91 -18.66 -13.24
CA ARG A 342 11.64 -19.23 -14.38
C ARG A 342 11.01 -20.52 -14.89
N GLN A 343 10.54 -21.39 -13.99
CA GLN A 343 9.83 -22.62 -14.38
C GLN A 343 8.52 -22.30 -15.11
N MET A 344 7.71 -21.38 -14.60
CA MET A 344 6.46 -20.95 -15.24
C MET A 344 6.69 -20.41 -16.66
N MET A 345 7.77 -19.66 -16.86
CA MET A 345 8.12 -19.08 -18.15
C MET A 345 8.54 -20.13 -19.18
N GLN A 346 9.30 -21.15 -18.76
CA GLN A 346 9.71 -22.22 -19.68
C GLN A 346 8.53 -23.08 -20.12
N SER A 347 7.58 -23.33 -19.21
CA SER A 347 6.32 -24.02 -19.52
C SER A 347 5.34 -23.23 -20.38
N SER A 348 5.63 -21.95 -20.67
CA SER A 348 4.79 -21.12 -21.54
C SER A 348 4.80 -21.65 -22.99
N GLU A 349 3.62 -21.72 -23.61
CA GLU A 349 3.44 -22.09 -25.03
C GLU A 349 3.77 -20.93 -26.00
N GLY A 350 4.18 -19.76 -25.48
CA GLY A 350 4.56 -18.61 -26.30
C GLY A 350 5.78 -18.87 -27.19
N ASP A 351 5.90 -18.11 -28.27
CA ASP A 351 7.04 -18.18 -29.18
C ASP A 351 8.36 -17.74 -28.50
N GLU A 352 9.51 -18.07 -29.12
CA GLU A 352 10.83 -17.74 -28.56
C GLU A 352 11.03 -16.23 -28.34
N ARG A 353 10.39 -15.38 -29.16
CA ARG A 353 10.41 -13.94 -28.96
C ARG A 353 9.65 -13.54 -27.69
N HIS A 354 8.47 -14.09 -27.45
CA HIS A 354 7.67 -13.87 -26.23
C HIS A 354 8.44 -14.31 -24.99
N LYS A 355 9.02 -15.52 -24.99
CA LYS A 355 9.84 -16.02 -23.87
C LYS A 355 11.02 -15.09 -23.57
N ARG A 356 11.67 -14.54 -24.60
CA ARG A 356 12.78 -13.60 -24.43
C ARG A 356 12.34 -12.28 -23.80
N VAL A 357 11.18 -11.74 -24.19
CA VAL A 357 10.64 -10.49 -23.62
C VAL A 357 10.27 -10.69 -22.15
N GLU A 358 9.57 -11.77 -21.82
CA GLU A 358 9.23 -12.08 -20.42
C GLU A 358 10.49 -12.28 -19.57
N ARG A 359 11.57 -12.85 -20.14
CA ARG A 359 12.87 -12.98 -19.45
C ARG A 359 13.47 -11.63 -19.11
N ASN A 360 13.48 -10.71 -20.06
CA ASN A 360 14.01 -9.36 -19.83
C ASN A 360 13.20 -8.62 -18.74
N LYS A 361 11.87 -8.79 -18.72
CA LYS A 361 10.99 -8.22 -17.68
C LYS A 361 11.31 -8.77 -16.29
N LEU A 362 11.50 -10.08 -16.17
CA LEU A 362 11.90 -10.71 -14.92
C LEU A 362 13.29 -10.24 -14.47
N GLU A 363 14.25 -10.16 -15.39
CA GLU A 363 15.60 -9.64 -15.10
C GLU A 363 15.54 -8.20 -14.56
N ALA A 364 14.70 -7.34 -15.13
CA ALA A 364 14.51 -5.97 -14.63
C ALA A 364 13.89 -5.95 -13.21
N MET A 365 12.93 -6.83 -12.93
CA MET A 365 12.34 -6.97 -11.58
C MET A 365 13.40 -7.45 -10.56
N LEU A 366 14.27 -8.39 -10.94
CA LEU A 366 15.37 -8.85 -10.10
C LEU A 366 16.42 -7.76 -9.87
N ALA A 367 16.71 -6.96 -10.90
CA ALA A 367 17.61 -5.82 -10.77
C ALA A 367 17.11 -4.80 -9.74
N LEU A 368 15.80 -4.50 -9.72
CA LEU A 368 15.21 -3.63 -8.69
C LEU A 368 15.40 -4.20 -7.28
N CYS A 369 15.25 -5.52 -7.11
CA CYS A 369 15.34 -6.15 -5.81
C CYS A 369 16.75 -6.02 -5.20
N GLU A 370 17.78 -6.27 -6.00
CA GLU A 370 19.19 -6.23 -5.60
C GLU A 370 19.86 -4.85 -5.78
N GLU A 371 19.09 -3.82 -6.17
CA GLU A 371 19.62 -2.47 -6.37
C GLU A 371 20.17 -1.87 -5.07
N THR A 372 21.25 -1.12 -5.20
CA THR A 372 21.95 -0.42 -4.11
C THR A 372 21.66 1.09 -4.10
N ARG A 373 21.26 1.65 -5.25
CA ARG A 373 20.80 3.04 -5.40
C ARG A 373 19.33 3.17 -4.99
N CYS A 374 18.79 4.39 -5.09
CA CYS A 374 17.38 4.67 -4.83
C CYS A 374 16.45 3.76 -5.66
N ARG A 375 15.55 3.04 -5.00
CA ARG A 375 14.57 2.17 -5.69
C ARG A 375 13.68 2.93 -6.65
N ARG A 376 13.28 4.14 -6.26
CA ARG A 376 12.41 4.99 -7.08
C ARG A 376 13.10 5.45 -8.36
N GLN A 377 14.41 5.76 -8.31
CA GLN A 377 15.16 6.09 -9.52
C GLN A 377 15.16 4.92 -10.52
N VAL A 378 15.28 3.68 -10.04
CA VAL A 378 15.22 2.49 -10.91
C VAL A 378 13.83 2.26 -11.49
N LEU A 379 12.78 2.41 -10.67
CA LEU A 379 11.40 2.31 -11.14
C LEU A 379 11.10 3.35 -12.23
N LEU A 380 11.49 4.60 -12.03
CA LEU A 380 11.28 5.68 -12.99
C LEU A 380 12.11 5.46 -14.26
N ALA A 381 13.37 5.06 -14.12
CA ALA A 381 14.24 4.80 -15.27
C ALA A 381 13.72 3.67 -16.15
N TYR A 382 13.03 2.68 -15.58
CA TYR A 382 12.36 1.63 -16.34
C TYR A 382 11.25 2.16 -17.26
N PHE A 383 10.56 3.23 -16.85
CA PHE A 383 9.52 3.90 -17.64
C PHE A 383 10.06 5.12 -18.40
N ASP A 384 11.36 5.11 -18.72
CA ASP A 384 12.05 6.16 -19.48
C ASP A 384 12.02 7.55 -18.79
N GLU A 385 11.89 7.59 -17.46
CA GLU A 385 11.89 8.81 -16.66
C GLU A 385 13.15 8.90 -15.78
N THR A 386 13.81 10.06 -15.79
CA THR A 386 14.99 10.29 -14.96
C THR A 386 14.63 11.14 -13.75
N LEU A 387 14.84 10.60 -12.55
CA LEU A 387 14.81 11.36 -11.31
C LEU A 387 16.26 11.75 -10.93
N PRO A 388 16.62 13.05 -10.95
CA PRO A 388 18.01 13.49 -10.79
C PRO A 388 18.61 13.10 -9.44
N GLU A 389 17.86 13.29 -8.36
CA GLU A 389 18.33 13.05 -6.99
C GLU A 389 17.65 11.82 -6.37
N PRO A 390 18.30 11.12 -5.43
CA PRO A 390 17.67 10.07 -4.64
C PRO A 390 16.41 10.58 -3.93
N CYS A 391 15.38 9.73 -3.78
CA CYS A 391 14.07 10.20 -3.33
C CYS A 391 13.96 10.52 -1.84
N GLY A 392 14.92 10.10 -1.01
CA GLY A 392 14.85 10.25 0.45
C GLY A 392 13.72 9.45 1.13
N HIS A 393 12.97 8.63 0.39
CA HIS A 393 11.72 8.00 0.83
C HIS A 393 11.58 6.54 0.34
N CYS A 394 12.68 5.81 0.31
CA CYS A 394 12.70 4.35 0.17
C CYS A 394 13.70 3.75 1.16
N ASP A 395 13.60 2.45 1.41
CA ASP A 395 14.54 1.71 2.27
C ASP A 395 16.01 2.01 1.95
N ASN A 396 16.42 1.98 0.68
CA ASN A 396 17.80 2.27 0.28
C ASN A 396 18.24 3.70 0.61
N CYS A 397 17.33 4.68 0.58
CA CYS A 397 17.64 6.06 0.92
C CYS A 397 17.63 6.33 2.43
N VAL A 398 16.74 5.66 3.18
CA VAL A 398 16.54 5.90 4.61
C VAL A 398 17.48 5.05 5.46
N ASP A 399 17.62 3.77 5.13
CA ASP A 399 18.42 2.81 5.89
C ASP A 399 19.89 2.80 5.40
N GLY A 400 20.14 3.26 4.17
CA GLY A 400 21.41 3.08 3.46
C GLY A 400 21.60 1.65 2.95
N VAL A 401 22.60 1.46 2.08
CA VAL A 401 22.95 0.12 1.57
C VAL A 401 24.43 -0.13 1.76
N GLU A 402 24.77 -1.10 2.61
CA GLU A 402 26.14 -1.60 2.71
C GLU A 402 26.45 -2.54 1.56
N THR A 403 27.61 -2.34 0.92
CA THR A 403 28.17 -3.25 -0.08
C THR A 403 29.47 -3.87 0.43
N TRP A 404 29.89 -4.96 -0.20
CA TRP A 404 31.15 -5.60 0.08
C TRP A 404 31.72 -6.26 -1.16
N ASP A 405 33.05 -6.37 -1.21
CA ASP A 405 33.74 -7.11 -2.26
C ASP A 405 33.49 -8.62 -2.10
N ALA A 406 32.59 -9.13 -2.92
CA ALA A 406 32.22 -10.54 -2.96
C ALA A 406 32.95 -11.30 -4.07
N THR A 407 33.99 -10.73 -4.69
CA THR A 407 34.70 -11.33 -5.83
C THR A 407 35.17 -12.75 -5.52
N GLN A 408 35.86 -12.94 -4.40
CA GLN A 408 36.40 -14.26 -4.04
C GLN A 408 35.29 -15.25 -3.66
N PRO A 409 34.32 -14.91 -2.78
CA PRO A 409 33.19 -15.80 -2.51
C PRO A 409 32.35 -16.12 -3.75
N ALA A 410 32.15 -15.18 -4.67
CA ALA A 410 31.48 -15.43 -5.93
C ALA A 410 32.22 -16.44 -6.81
N ARG A 411 33.56 -16.31 -6.93
CA ARG A 411 34.38 -17.31 -7.63
C ARG A 411 34.30 -18.68 -6.98
N GLN A 412 34.28 -18.77 -5.66
CA GLN A 412 34.11 -20.02 -4.93
C GLN A 412 32.74 -20.65 -5.23
N ALA A 413 31.66 -19.86 -5.15
CA ALA A 413 30.30 -20.31 -5.46
C ALA A 413 30.15 -20.80 -6.90
N LEU A 414 30.62 -20.02 -7.88
CA LEU A 414 30.58 -20.38 -9.30
C LEU A 414 31.46 -21.63 -9.58
N SER A 415 32.61 -21.74 -8.93
CA SER A 415 33.45 -22.93 -9.00
C SER A 415 32.76 -24.16 -8.40
N ALA A 416 31.99 -24.00 -7.32
CA ALA A 416 31.20 -25.08 -6.73
C ALA A 416 30.07 -25.54 -7.67
N ILE A 417 29.40 -24.62 -8.35
CA ILE A 417 28.42 -24.93 -9.40
C ILE A 417 29.08 -25.78 -10.50
N TYR A 418 30.20 -25.30 -11.05
CA TYR A 418 30.91 -25.99 -12.13
C TYR A 418 31.42 -27.38 -11.72
N ARG A 419 32.14 -27.47 -10.60
CA ARG A 419 32.82 -28.70 -10.16
C ARG A 419 31.87 -29.77 -9.63
N SER A 420 30.69 -29.37 -9.14
CA SER A 420 29.63 -30.31 -8.80
C SER A 420 28.88 -30.83 -10.04
N GLY A 421 29.18 -30.36 -11.25
CA GLY A 421 28.51 -30.82 -12.46
C GLY A 421 27.19 -30.13 -12.78
N GLN A 422 26.97 -28.92 -12.24
CA GLN A 422 25.91 -27.98 -12.65
C GLN A 422 24.46 -28.50 -12.60
N ARG A 423 24.16 -29.38 -11.64
CA ARG A 423 22.86 -30.06 -11.51
C ARG A 423 22.34 -30.08 -10.07
N TYR A 424 22.94 -29.27 -9.20
CA TYR A 424 22.66 -29.28 -7.77
C TYR A 424 22.13 -27.91 -7.32
N GLY A 425 21.10 -27.95 -6.46
CA GLY A 425 20.52 -26.75 -5.87
C GLY A 425 21.38 -26.14 -4.77
N VAL A 426 21.02 -24.92 -4.37
CA VAL A 426 21.80 -24.11 -3.42
C VAL A 426 22.12 -24.82 -2.10
N GLY A 427 21.17 -25.56 -1.52
CA GLY A 427 21.44 -26.28 -0.26
C GLY A 427 22.64 -27.23 -0.34
N HIS A 428 22.73 -28.00 -1.44
CA HIS A 428 23.86 -28.92 -1.66
C HIS A 428 25.17 -28.16 -1.94
N LEU A 429 25.09 -27.06 -2.69
CA LEU A 429 26.26 -26.22 -2.98
C LEU A 429 26.81 -25.54 -1.71
N VAL A 430 25.92 -25.12 -0.81
CA VAL A 430 26.29 -24.61 0.52
C VAL A 430 26.95 -25.69 1.36
N ASP A 431 26.42 -26.91 1.38
CA ASP A 431 27.03 -28.03 2.10
C ASP A 431 28.45 -28.33 1.58
N ILE A 432 28.68 -28.28 0.27
CA ILE A 432 30.02 -28.39 -0.33
C ILE A 432 30.92 -27.27 0.20
N LEU A 433 30.51 -26.00 0.09
CA LEU A 433 31.34 -24.85 0.48
C LEU A 433 31.66 -24.83 1.97
N LEU A 434 30.72 -25.20 2.84
CA LEU A 434 30.93 -25.29 4.28
C LEU A 434 31.70 -26.54 4.70
N GLY A 435 31.83 -27.53 3.80
CA GLY A 435 32.50 -28.79 4.08
C GLY A 435 31.68 -29.70 5.01
N ARG A 436 30.35 -29.67 4.87
CA ARG A 436 29.46 -30.51 5.66
C ARG A 436 29.48 -31.94 5.13
N GLU A 437 29.71 -32.89 6.01
CA GLU A 437 29.64 -34.30 5.69
C GLU A 437 28.21 -34.81 5.86
N ASN A 438 27.56 -35.17 4.76
CA ASN A 438 26.28 -35.89 4.76
C ASN A 438 26.32 -37.04 3.75
N ASP A 439 25.35 -37.96 3.84
CA ASP A 439 25.30 -39.16 2.99
C ASP A 439 25.28 -38.81 1.49
N LYS A 440 24.65 -37.69 1.12
CA LYS A 440 24.58 -37.21 -0.26
C LYS A 440 25.94 -36.71 -0.75
N ILE A 441 26.71 -36.01 0.06
CA ILE A 441 28.07 -35.56 -0.27
C ILE A 441 28.98 -36.77 -0.47
N LYS A 442 28.96 -37.74 0.46
CA LYS A 442 29.81 -38.95 0.43
C LYS A 442 29.48 -39.86 -0.74
N SER A 443 28.19 -40.10 -1.00
CA SER A 443 27.74 -40.95 -2.12
C SER A 443 28.09 -40.38 -3.49
N LEU A 444 28.18 -39.05 -3.60
CA LEU A 444 28.54 -38.35 -4.84
C LEU A 444 30.05 -38.08 -4.97
N GLY A 445 30.85 -38.38 -3.94
CA GLY A 445 32.28 -38.10 -3.92
C GLY A 445 32.63 -36.60 -3.86
N HIS A 446 31.68 -35.77 -3.43
CA HIS A 446 31.84 -34.31 -3.44
C HIS A 446 32.77 -33.80 -2.34
N GLU A 447 33.10 -34.63 -1.35
CA GLU A 447 34.12 -34.36 -0.33
C GLU A 447 35.53 -34.21 -0.93
N ARG A 448 35.74 -34.74 -2.15
CA ARG A 448 37.02 -34.69 -2.86
C ARG A 448 37.17 -33.45 -3.75
N LEU A 449 36.12 -32.65 -3.89
CA LEU A 449 36.17 -31.45 -4.71
C LEU A 449 37.10 -30.43 -4.06
N ALA A 450 37.95 -29.78 -4.86
CA ALA A 450 38.87 -28.75 -4.36
C ALA A 450 38.16 -27.56 -3.67
N VAL A 451 36.86 -27.38 -3.94
CA VAL A 451 36.01 -26.34 -3.32
C VAL A 451 35.38 -26.77 -2.00
N PHE A 452 35.52 -28.04 -1.61
CA PHE A 452 34.91 -28.57 -0.39
C PHE A 452 35.53 -27.91 0.85
N GLY A 453 34.69 -27.27 1.68
CA GLY A 453 35.14 -26.59 2.89
C GLY A 453 35.91 -25.29 2.67
N LEU A 454 36.02 -24.76 1.44
CA LEU A 454 36.70 -23.49 1.17
C LEU A 454 35.92 -22.25 1.64
N GLY A 455 34.61 -22.41 1.85
CA GLY A 455 33.67 -21.32 2.13
C GLY A 455 33.33 -21.14 3.61
N LYS A 456 34.14 -21.66 4.53
CA LYS A 456 33.90 -21.61 5.99
C LYS A 456 33.93 -20.20 6.59
N SER A 457 34.38 -19.20 5.82
CA SER A 457 34.41 -17.80 6.25
C SER A 457 33.04 -17.12 6.24
N LEU A 458 32.04 -17.71 5.57
CA LEU A 458 30.68 -17.19 5.50
C LEU A 458 29.70 -18.17 6.15
N ALA A 459 28.65 -17.63 6.76
CA ALA A 459 27.54 -18.42 7.28
C ALA A 459 26.68 -19.01 6.14
N GLU A 460 25.85 -20.00 6.47
CA GLU A 460 24.91 -20.60 5.51
C GLU A 460 23.98 -19.55 4.86
N ASP A 461 23.43 -18.63 5.65
CA ASP A 461 22.51 -17.61 5.14
C ASP A 461 23.21 -16.62 4.22
N GLU A 462 24.47 -16.25 4.52
CA GLU A 462 25.27 -15.39 3.66
C GLU A 462 25.55 -16.05 2.30
N TRP A 463 25.81 -17.37 2.29
CA TRP A 463 25.94 -18.11 1.04
C TRP A 463 24.64 -18.16 0.25
N ARG A 464 23.50 -18.36 0.92
CA ARG A 464 22.17 -18.35 0.26
C ARG A 464 21.89 -17.01 -0.38
N THR A 465 22.16 -15.90 0.32
CA THR A 465 22.07 -14.53 -0.22
C THR A 465 23.01 -14.33 -1.40
N LEU A 466 24.26 -14.81 -1.31
CA LEU A 466 25.22 -14.70 -2.41
C LEU A 466 24.73 -15.46 -3.65
N PHE A 467 24.24 -16.70 -3.53
CA PHE A 467 23.69 -17.44 -4.66
C PHE A 467 22.47 -16.74 -5.26
N ARG A 468 21.56 -16.19 -4.42
CA ARG A 468 20.42 -15.39 -4.90
C ARG A 468 20.90 -14.21 -5.75
N GLN A 469 21.88 -13.44 -5.26
CA GLN A 469 22.45 -12.30 -5.98
C GLN A 469 23.17 -12.70 -7.28
N LEU A 470 23.88 -13.84 -7.31
CA LEU A 470 24.51 -14.36 -8.53
C LEU A 470 23.48 -14.74 -9.60
N VAL A 471 22.36 -15.35 -9.18
CA VAL A 471 21.26 -15.70 -10.09
C VAL A 471 20.54 -14.45 -10.60
N ALA A 472 20.30 -13.48 -9.71
CA ALA A 472 19.67 -12.20 -10.05
C ALA A 472 20.51 -11.37 -11.02
N ARG A 473 21.84 -11.36 -10.87
CA ARG A 473 22.78 -10.70 -11.79
C ARG A 473 23.13 -11.52 -13.03
N GLY A 474 22.52 -12.69 -13.20
CA GLY A 474 22.70 -13.53 -14.38
C GLY A 474 24.05 -14.22 -14.48
N PHE A 475 24.86 -14.31 -13.41
CA PHE A 475 26.10 -15.11 -13.37
C PHE A 475 25.82 -16.62 -13.27
N ALA A 476 24.69 -16.97 -12.68
CA ALA A 476 24.18 -18.33 -12.61
C ALA A 476 22.73 -18.38 -13.13
N ASP A 477 22.37 -19.50 -13.72
CA ASP A 477 21.02 -19.78 -14.19
C ASP A 477 20.48 -21.06 -13.55
N VAL A 478 19.17 -21.21 -13.60
CA VAL A 478 18.45 -22.34 -13.04
C VAL A 478 18.23 -23.34 -14.15
N ASP A 479 18.75 -24.54 -13.95
CA ASP A 479 18.45 -25.68 -14.81
C ASP A 479 17.12 -26.30 -14.39
N VAL A 480 16.08 -26.00 -15.14
CA VAL A 480 14.71 -26.48 -14.90
C VAL A 480 14.57 -27.94 -15.33
N ASP A 481 15.28 -28.38 -16.37
CA ASP A 481 15.32 -29.77 -16.82
C ASP A 481 16.07 -30.66 -15.80
N GLY A 482 17.07 -30.08 -15.12
CA GLY A 482 17.86 -30.69 -14.06
C GLY A 482 17.26 -30.62 -12.65
N PHE A 483 15.94 -30.58 -12.50
CA PHE A 483 15.24 -30.53 -11.20
C PHE A 483 15.58 -29.29 -10.33
N GLY A 484 15.88 -28.14 -10.92
CA GLY A 484 16.17 -26.89 -10.21
C GLY A 484 17.61 -26.74 -9.73
N GLY A 485 18.56 -27.42 -10.38
CA GLY A 485 20.00 -27.22 -10.18
C GLY A 485 20.47 -25.85 -10.67
N LEU A 486 21.62 -25.38 -10.18
CA LEU A 486 22.26 -24.18 -10.75
C LEU A 486 23.27 -24.56 -11.84
N ARG A 487 23.30 -23.76 -12.91
CA ARG A 487 24.27 -23.82 -14.01
C ARG A 487 24.94 -22.47 -14.23
N LEU A 488 26.15 -22.48 -14.79
CA LEU A 488 26.85 -21.24 -15.14
C LEU A 488 26.29 -20.61 -16.42
N THR A 489 26.38 -19.28 -16.50
CA THR A 489 26.12 -18.52 -17.72
C THR A 489 27.41 -18.00 -18.34
N GLU A 490 27.35 -17.49 -19.57
CA GLU A 490 28.51 -16.82 -20.19
C GLU A 490 28.99 -15.60 -19.40
N ALA A 491 28.09 -14.91 -18.70
CA ALA A 491 28.41 -13.70 -17.94
C ALA A 491 29.40 -13.94 -16.78
N CYS A 492 29.55 -15.18 -16.29
CA CYS A 492 30.47 -15.49 -15.19
C CYS A 492 31.92 -15.65 -15.60
N ARG A 493 32.22 -15.80 -16.90
CA ARG A 493 33.59 -16.09 -17.37
C ARG A 493 34.60 -15.00 -17.02
N PRO A 494 34.34 -13.70 -17.22
CA PRO A 494 35.30 -12.65 -16.86
C PRO A 494 35.60 -12.65 -15.35
N LEU A 495 34.57 -12.85 -14.53
CA LEU A 495 34.71 -12.92 -13.07
C LEU A 495 35.56 -14.12 -12.66
N LEU A 496 35.35 -15.29 -13.27
CA LEU A 496 36.15 -16.50 -13.01
C LEU A 496 37.61 -16.36 -13.48
N ARG A 497 37.86 -15.62 -14.56
CA ARG A 497 39.21 -15.40 -15.12
C ARG A 497 40.05 -14.37 -14.37
N GLY A 498 39.46 -13.60 -13.47
CA GLY A 498 40.19 -12.52 -12.82
C GLY A 498 40.01 -11.14 -13.46
N GLU A 499 39.23 -11.04 -14.54
CA GLU A 499 39.13 -9.84 -15.37
C GLU A 499 38.21 -8.78 -14.76
N THR A 500 37.25 -9.19 -13.94
CA THR A 500 36.31 -8.29 -13.24
C THR A 500 36.23 -8.60 -11.76
N THR A 501 35.82 -7.60 -10.99
CA THR A 501 35.44 -7.70 -9.57
C THR A 501 33.91 -7.68 -9.43
N LEU A 502 33.40 -8.11 -8.29
CA LEU A 502 31.98 -8.14 -7.99
C LEU A 502 31.72 -7.60 -6.58
N GLU A 503 31.08 -6.44 -6.51
CA GLU A 503 30.51 -5.92 -5.27
C GLU A 503 29.06 -6.36 -5.12
N LEU A 504 28.73 -6.95 -3.98
CA LEU A 504 27.37 -7.38 -3.65
C LEU A 504 26.82 -6.57 -2.48
N ARG A 505 25.49 -6.50 -2.41
CA ARG A 505 24.77 -5.90 -1.30
C ARG A 505 24.90 -6.81 -0.07
N ARG A 506 25.07 -6.21 1.11
CA ARG A 506 24.82 -6.89 2.39
C ARG A 506 23.35 -6.76 2.73
N ASP A 507 22.72 -7.89 3.06
CA ASP A 507 21.37 -7.85 3.60
C ASP A 507 21.45 -7.20 5.00
N PRO A 508 20.60 -6.20 5.30
CA PRO A 508 20.58 -5.58 6.61
C PRO A 508 20.24 -6.65 7.65
N LYS A 509 21.08 -6.77 8.69
CA LYS A 509 20.74 -7.63 9.83
C LYS A 509 19.40 -7.15 10.38
N PRO A 510 18.44 -8.06 10.67
CA PRO A 510 17.16 -7.65 11.22
C PRO A 510 17.43 -6.84 12.49
N GLN A 511 17.23 -5.52 12.42
CA GLN A 511 17.24 -4.72 13.63
C GLN A 511 16.10 -5.28 14.48
N ARG A 512 16.45 -5.82 15.64
CA ARG A 512 15.48 -6.02 16.72
C ARG A 512 14.88 -4.64 16.96
N THR A 513 13.69 -4.41 16.43
CA THR A 513 12.87 -3.28 16.81
C THR A 513 12.79 -3.35 18.33
N ARG A 514 13.45 -2.39 19.02
CA ARG A 514 13.20 -2.17 20.44
C ARG A 514 11.70 -2.02 20.57
N GLY A 515 11.10 -2.89 21.37
CA GLY A 515 9.66 -2.96 21.54
C GLY A 515 9.11 -1.59 21.84
N ASN A 516 8.41 -1.02 20.87
CA ASN A 516 7.47 0.05 21.12
C ASN A 516 6.14 -0.41 20.55
N ASN A 517 5.17 -0.41 21.45
CA ASN A 517 3.80 -0.89 21.28
C ASN A 517 3.14 -0.32 20.04
N SER A 518 2.22 -1.13 19.49
CA SER A 518 1.03 -0.75 18.71
C SER A 518 0.96 0.73 18.34
N GLY A 519 1.73 1.09 17.32
CA GLY A 519 1.67 2.42 16.74
C GLY A 519 0.32 2.60 16.02
N PRO A 520 -0.28 3.79 16.11
CA PRO A 520 -1.46 4.12 15.33
C PRO A 520 -1.11 4.07 13.83
N SER A 521 -2.07 3.60 13.02
CA SER A 521 -2.11 3.57 11.55
C SER A 521 -1.42 4.77 10.87
N ALA A 522 -0.83 4.59 9.67
CA ALA A 522 -0.13 5.66 8.94
C ALA A 522 -1.00 6.90 8.65
N ALA A 523 -2.33 6.72 8.51
CA ALA A 523 -3.27 7.84 8.40
C ALA A 523 -3.54 8.51 9.76
N SER A 524 -3.64 7.71 10.83
CA SER A 524 -3.83 8.22 12.21
C SER A 524 -2.55 8.80 12.84
N GLN A 525 -1.42 8.74 12.15
CA GLN A 525 -0.21 9.52 12.44
C GLN A 525 -0.30 10.96 11.91
N LEU A 526 -1.11 11.21 10.88
CA LEU A 526 -1.39 12.57 10.37
C LEU A 526 -2.47 13.30 11.18
N VAL A 527 -3.26 12.57 11.96
CA VAL A 527 -4.31 13.08 12.85
C VAL A 527 -3.73 13.25 14.25
N ARG A 528 -3.82 14.45 14.81
CA ARG A 528 -3.32 14.71 16.17
C ARG A 528 -4.11 13.89 17.19
N SER A 529 -3.52 13.58 18.33
CA SER A 529 -4.19 12.81 19.40
C SER A 529 -5.54 13.41 19.79
N GLU A 530 -5.62 14.74 19.83
CA GLU A 530 -6.82 15.53 20.14
C GLU A 530 -7.91 15.43 19.05
N GLU A 531 -7.52 15.17 17.80
CA GLU A 531 -8.42 15.14 16.64
C GLU A 531 -8.96 13.72 16.34
N ARG A 532 -8.46 12.69 17.02
CA ARG A 532 -8.83 11.27 16.76
C ARG A 532 -10.31 10.99 16.98
N GLN A 533 -10.91 11.57 18.01
CA GLN A 533 -12.32 11.34 18.31
C GLN A 533 -13.21 11.90 17.19
N GLN A 534 -12.92 13.12 16.71
CA GLN A 534 -13.63 13.72 15.58
C GLN A 534 -13.39 12.94 14.28
N TRP A 535 -12.15 12.51 14.02
CA TRP A 535 -11.83 11.68 12.86
C TRP A 535 -12.67 10.39 12.80
N GLU A 536 -12.77 9.66 13.91
CA GLU A 536 -13.59 8.45 13.99
C GLU A 536 -15.09 8.74 13.91
N ALA A 537 -15.55 9.87 14.44
CA ALA A 537 -16.95 10.31 14.29
C ALA A 537 -17.31 10.58 12.83
N LEU A 538 -16.44 11.30 12.09
CA LEU A 538 -16.62 11.57 10.66
C LEU A 538 -16.64 10.28 9.83
N ARG A 539 -15.73 9.33 10.12
CA ARG A 539 -15.72 8.01 9.46
C ARG A 539 -16.98 7.20 9.77
N THR A 540 -17.45 7.25 11.01
CA THR A 540 -18.67 6.56 11.43
C THR A 540 -19.90 7.11 10.70
N LEU A 541 -20.03 8.44 10.62
CA LEU A 541 -21.11 9.08 9.85
C LEU A 541 -21.02 8.69 8.38
N ARG A 542 -19.83 8.80 7.77
CA ARG A 542 -19.60 8.44 6.37
C ARG A 542 -20.06 7.01 6.08
N ARG A 543 -19.69 6.05 6.94
CA ARG A 543 -20.10 4.65 6.79
C ARG A 543 -21.62 4.50 6.84
N LYS A 544 -22.28 5.16 7.80
CA LYS A 544 -23.74 5.12 7.92
C LYS A 544 -24.43 5.63 6.64
N LEU A 545 -24.01 6.79 6.13
CA LEU A 545 -24.56 7.36 4.90
C LEU A 545 -24.30 6.47 3.68
N ALA A 546 -23.12 5.87 3.61
CA ALA A 546 -22.75 4.94 2.54
C ALA A 546 -23.62 3.68 2.53
N GLU A 547 -23.93 3.12 3.70
CA GLU A 547 -24.85 1.99 3.85
C GLU A 547 -26.28 2.36 3.41
N GLU A 548 -26.78 3.54 3.81
CA GLU A 548 -28.10 4.05 3.41
C GLU A 548 -28.23 4.21 1.89
N HIS A 549 -27.16 4.64 1.23
CA HIS A 549 -27.11 4.84 -0.23
C HIS A 549 -26.66 3.59 -1.01
N GLY A 550 -26.25 2.52 -0.33
CA GLY A 550 -25.79 1.29 -0.97
C GLY A 550 -24.46 1.44 -1.74
N VAL A 551 -23.64 2.45 -1.41
CA VAL A 551 -22.36 2.76 -2.06
C VAL A 551 -21.18 2.58 -1.10
N PRO A 552 -19.94 2.43 -1.59
CA PRO A 552 -18.76 2.43 -0.72
C PRO A 552 -18.53 3.77 0.00
N PRO A 553 -17.97 3.79 1.23
CA PRO A 553 -17.79 5.02 2.01
C PRO A 553 -17.01 6.13 1.29
N TYR A 554 -15.98 5.78 0.53
CA TYR A 554 -15.17 6.76 -0.20
C TYR A 554 -15.94 7.48 -1.32
N VAL A 555 -17.04 6.90 -1.82
CA VAL A 555 -17.92 7.53 -2.81
C VAL A 555 -18.66 8.72 -2.19
N ILE A 556 -18.99 8.66 -0.89
CA ILE A 556 -19.52 9.81 -0.14
C ILE A 556 -18.42 10.88 -0.05
N PHE A 557 -17.35 10.61 0.70
CA PHE A 557 -16.14 11.46 0.75
C PHE A 557 -14.87 10.61 0.96
N PRO A 558 -13.78 10.85 0.21
CA PRO A 558 -12.51 10.19 0.44
C PRO A 558 -11.84 10.67 1.74
N ASP A 559 -10.89 9.89 2.26
CA ASP A 559 -10.17 10.21 3.51
C ASP A 559 -9.45 11.57 3.45
N ALA A 560 -8.91 11.94 2.29
CA ALA A 560 -8.31 13.27 2.08
C ALA A 560 -9.29 14.42 2.33
N THR A 561 -10.54 14.29 1.86
CA THR A 561 -11.60 15.29 2.09
C THR A 561 -12.00 15.34 3.56
N LEU A 562 -12.12 14.20 4.24
CA LEU A 562 -12.39 14.17 5.69
C LEU A 562 -11.26 14.84 6.50
N LEU A 563 -10.01 14.64 6.08
CA LEU A 563 -8.84 15.23 6.75
C LEU A 563 -8.80 16.75 6.54
N GLU A 564 -9.21 17.22 5.36
CA GLU A 564 -9.37 18.64 5.06
C GLU A 564 -10.53 19.26 5.86
N MET A 565 -11.65 18.55 6.02
CA MET A 565 -12.74 18.96 6.92
C MET A 565 -12.26 19.09 8.37
N LEU A 566 -11.50 18.10 8.84
CA LEU A 566 -10.95 18.09 10.21
C LEU A 566 -10.00 19.26 10.46
N ARG A 567 -9.17 19.61 9.48
CA ARG A 567 -8.23 20.74 9.57
C ARG A 567 -8.89 22.10 9.37
N GLY A 568 -9.86 22.16 8.46
CA GLY A 568 -10.56 23.39 8.08
C GLY A 568 -11.66 23.81 9.07
N GLN A 569 -12.24 22.86 9.81
CA GLN A 569 -13.33 23.07 10.77
C GLN A 569 -14.44 23.99 10.21
N PRO A 570 -15.05 23.65 9.06
CA PRO A 570 -16.11 24.45 8.45
C PRO A 570 -17.29 24.60 9.40
N ARG A 571 -17.84 25.81 9.50
CA ARG A 571 -19.00 26.12 10.37
C ARG A 571 -20.29 26.35 9.61
N THR A 572 -20.20 26.54 8.29
CA THR A 572 -21.33 26.80 7.42
C THR A 572 -21.27 25.92 6.18
N LEU A 573 -22.42 25.72 5.52
CA LEU A 573 -22.46 25.01 4.23
C LEU A 573 -21.61 25.71 3.16
N HIS A 574 -21.52 27.03 3.23
CA HIS A 574 -20.65 27.80 2.33
C HIS A 574 -19.17 27.44 2.56
N ASP A 575 -18.72 27.33 3.81
CA ASP A 575 -17.34 26.94 4.13
C ASP A 575 -17.07 25.49 3.73
N MET A 576 -18.04 24.60 3.95
CA MET A 576 -17.98 23.20 3.53
C MET A 576 -17.83 23.06 2.00
N GLY A 577 -18.49 23.93 1.22
CA GLY A 577 -18.36 23.97 -0.24
C GLY A 577 -17.00 24.46 -0.76
N ARG A 578 -16.10 24.93 0.12
CA ARG A 578 -14.72 25.30 -0.23
C ARG A 578 -13.72 24.17 -0.02
N ILE A 579 -14.17 23.04 0.52
CA ILE A 579 -13.33 21.88 0.81
C ILE A 579 -13.18 21.03 -0.45
N SER A 580 -11.94 20.61 -0.75
CA SER A 580 -11.67 19.79 -1.92
C SER A 580 -12.42 18.45 -1.89
N GLY A 581 -13.09 18.13 -3.00
CA GLY A 581 -13.92 16.93 -3.17
C GLY A 581 -15.39 17.10 -2.77
N VAL A 582 -15.80 18.29 -2.30
CA VAL A 582 -17.20 18.61 -1.96
C VAL A 582 -17.89 19.33 -3.12
N GLY A 583 -18.45 18.56 -4.06
CA GLY A 583 -19.26 19.10 -5.16
C GLY A 583 -20.66 19.56 -4.70
N ALA A 584 -21.36 20.35 -5.53
CA ALA A 584 -22.63 20.98 -5.16
C ALA A 584 -23.69 19.97 -4.70
N ARG A 585 -23.82 18.84 -5.41
CA ARG A 585 -24.79 17.78 -5.09
C ARG A 585 -24.45 17.04 -3.80
N LYS A 586 -23.17 16.81 -3.53
CA LYS A 586 -22.70 16.20 -2.28
C LYS A 586 -22.88 17.16 -1.09
N LEU A 587 -22.65 18.45 -1.31
CA LEU A 587 -22.90 19.49 -0.30
C LEU A 587 -24.38 19.54 0.09
N GLU A 588 -25.28 19.52 -0.90
CA GLU A 588 -26.72 19.49 -0.68
C GLU A 588 -27.18 18.23 0.05
N ARG A 589 -26.69 17.05 -0.37
CA ARG A 589 -27.07 15.76 0.22
C ARG A 589 -26.51 15.51 1.61
N TYR A 590 -25.22 15.79 1.81
CA TYR A 590 -24.47 15.33 2.98
C TYR A 590 -23.93 16.46 3.85
N GLY A 591 -23.82 17.69 3.32
CA GLY A 591 -23.10 18.78 3.96
C GLY A 591 -23.57 19.09 5.38
N GLN A 592 -24.88 19.12 5.62
CA GLN A 592 -25.43 19.41 6.94
C GLN A 592 -25.05 18.33 7.97
N ALA A 593 -25.18 17.06 7.62
CA ALA A 593 -24.87 15.96 8.53
C ALA A 593 -23.40 15.98 8.99
N PHE A 594 -22.47 16.30 8.07
CA PHE A 594 -21.05 16.42 8.40
C PHE A 594 -20.75 17.69 9.23
N LEU A 595 -21.43 18.81 8.94
CA LEU A 595 -21.33 20.02 9.79
C LEU A 595 -21.82 19.75 11.21
N ASP A 596 -22.90 19.00 11.37
CA ASP A 596 -23.44 18.67 12.68
C ASP A 596 -22.41 17.86 13.49
N VAL A 597 -21.75 16.86 12.89
CA VAL A 597 -20.68 16.09 13.57
C VAL A 597 -19.47 16.95 13.92
N LEU A 598 -19.12 17.93 13.08
CA LEU A 598 -18.02 18.87 13.36
C LEU A 598 -18.41 19.89 14.46
N ALA A 599 -19.68 20.29 14.51
CA ALA A 599 -20.21 21.24 15.49
C ALA A 599 -20.51 20.59 16.85
N ASP A 600 -20.86 19.30 16.87
CA ASP A 600 -21.13 18.49 18.07
C ASP A 600 -19.83 17.98 18.74
N ALA A 601 -18.67 18.44 18.25
CA ALA A 601 -17.46 18.41 19.04
C ALA A 601 -17.71 19.20 20.33
N PRO A 602 -17.39 18.66 21.52
CA PRO A 602 -17.56 19.41 22.75
C PRO A 602 -16.85 20.74 22.58
N ALA A 603 -17.62 21.83 22.70
CA ALA A 603 -17.12 23.19 22.73
C ALA A 603 -15.86 23.18 23.59
N ALA A 604 -14.75 23.68 23.03
CA ALA A 604 -13.46 23.79 23.67
C ALA A 604 -13.63 23.94 25.19
N LEU A 605 -13.49 22.82 25.90
CA LEU A 605 -13.34 22.86 27.34
C LEU A 605 -12.02 23.59 27.52
N GLU A 606 -12.07 24.73 28.19
CA GLU A 606 -10.89 25.40 28.69
C GLU A 606 -9.93 24.35 29.28
N PRO A 607 -8.62 24.46 29.05
CA PRO A 607 -7.68 23.44 29.46
C PRO A 607 -7.62 23.42 30.99
N VAL A 608 -8.47 22.61 31.60
CA VAL A 608 -8.17 21.99 32.86
C VAL A 608 -7.78 20.56 32.49
N ALA A 609 -6.51 20.40 32.12
CA ALA A 609 -5.87 19.11 32.27
C ALA A 609 -6.20 18.66 33.70
N ASP A 610 -6.96 17.58 33.87
CA ASP A 610 -7.09 16.98 35.18
C ASP A 610 -5.74 16.34 35.48
N VAL A 611 -4.81 17.17 35.98
CA VAL A 611 -3.45 16.81 36.35
C VAL A 611 -3.50 15.58 37.27
N ARG A 612 -4.60 15.37 38.03
CA ARG A 612 -4.76 14.18 38.86
C ARG A 612 -4.92 12.91 38.03
N HIS A 613 -5.79 12.93 37.03
CA HIS A 613 -6.00 11.78 36.14
C HIS A 613 -4.73 11.46 35.35
N GLU A 614 -4.02 12.49 34.90
CA GLU A 614 -2.80 12.32 34.11
C GLU A 614 -1.64 11.80 34.97
N VAL A 615 -1.47 12.30 36.21
CA VAL A 615 -0.49 11.76 37.17
C VAL A 615 -0.76 10.28 37.46
N ILE A 616 -2.01 9.89 37.73
CA ILE A 616 -2.37 8.48 38.00
C ILE A 616 -2.10 7.59 36.78
N THR A 617 -2.39 8.08 35.59
CA THR A 617 -2.17 7.33 34.33
C THR A 617 -0.69 7.14 34.05
N LEU A 618 0.14 8.17 34.25
CA LEU A 618 1.58 8.09 34.02
C LEU A 618 2.30 7.21 35.05
N VAL A 619 1.86 7.22 36.31
CA VAL A 619 2.36 6.27 37.33
C VAL A 619 2.03 4.83 36.95
N ARG A 620 0.80 4.54 36.49
CA ARG A 620 0.42 3.19 36.01
C ARG A 620 1.20 2.75 34.77
N ALA A 621 1.74 3.70 34.01
CA ALA A 621 2.64 3.46 32.89
C ALA A 621 4.12 3.26 33.31
N GLY A 622 4.42 3.26 34.61
CA GLY A 622 5.76 3.02 35.17
C GLY A 622 6.66 4.25 35.24
N MET A 623 6.09 5.47 35.29
CA MET A 623 6.87 6.70 35.42
C MET A 623 7.05 7.11 36.89
N THR A 624 8.26 7.52 37.25
CA THR A 624 8.59 8.01 38.60
C THR A 624 8.04 9.43 38.83
N PRO A 625 7.73 9.84 40.07
CA PRO A 625 7.22 11.18 40.37
C PRO A 625 8.07 12.35 39.82
N PRO A 626 9.43 12.29 39.84
CA PRO A 626 10.26 13.32 39.19
C PRO A 626 10.12 13.39 37.67
N GLN A 627 9.91 12.25 37.00
CA GLN A 627 9.68 12.20 35.55
C GLN A 627 8.31 12.79 35.19
N ILE A 628 7.29 12.48 35.98
CA ILE A 628 5.92 13.00 35.81
C ILE A 628 5.90 14.52 36.05
N SER A 629 6.60 15.00 37.07
CA SER A 629 6.76 16.43 37.34
C SER A 629 7.33 17.18 36.14
N ARG A 630 8.37 16.65 35.50
CA ARG A 630 8.96 17.24 34.28
C ARG A 630 8.03 17.18 33.07
N GLN A 631 7.33 16.05 32.89
CA GLN A 631 6.44 15.85 31.74
C GLN A 631 5.20 16.74 31.82
N LEU A 632 4.60 16.86 33.00
CA LEU A 632 3.40 17.68 33.23
C LEU A 632 3.72 19.13 33.61
N SER A 633 5.01 19.51 33.61
CA SER A 633 5.48 20.84 34.01
C SER A 633 4.90 21.32 35.36
N CYS A 634 4.76 20.41 36.32
CA CYS A 634 4.21 20.70 37.65
C CYS A 634 5.22 20.33 38.75
N SER A 635 5.11 20.91 39.95
CA SER A 635 6.08 20.62 41.02
C SER A 635 6.01 19.18 41.51
N GLU A 636 7.14 18.56 41.85
CA GLU A 636 7.18 17.21 42.45
C GLU A 636 6.29 17.11 43.69
N LYS A 637 6.24 18.17 44.52
CA LYS A 637 5.34 18.27 45.67
C LYS A 637 3.87 18.08 45.29
N ASN A 638 3.44 18.64 44.15
CA ASN A 638 2.08 18.49 43.64
C ASN A 638 1.81 17.05 43.19
N VAL A 639 2.78 16.40 42.53
CA VAL A 639 2.69 14.99 42.14
C VAL A 639 2.54 14.08 43.36
N TYR A 640 3.40 14.22 44.36
CA TYR A 640 3.32 13.44 45.60
C TYR A 640 2.01 13.67 46.38
N SER A 641 1.49 14.90 46.40
CA SER A 641 0.20 15.20 47.02
C SER A 641 -0.95 14.45 46.34
N ILE A 642 -0.95 14.41 45.00
CA ILE A 642 -1.97 13.70 44.23
C ILE A 642 -1.87 12.19 44.45
N LEU A 643 -0.66 11.64 44.52
CA LEU A 643 -0.44 10.22 44.78
C LEU A 643 -0.90 9.83 46.19
N ALA A 644 -0.58 10.62 47.22
CA ALA A 644 -1.05 10.36 48.57
C ALA A 644 -2.59 10.37 48.67
N GLU A 645 -3.27 11.31 48.00
CA GLU A 645 -4.74 11.32 47.91
C GLU A 645 -5.30 10.09 47.18
N ALA A 646 -4.65 9.67 46.09
CA ALA A 646 -5.07 8.51 45.32
C ALA A 646 -4.90 7.20 46.11
N ILE A 647 -3.81 7.07 46.89
CA ILE A 647 -3.58 5.94 47.80
C ILE A 647 -4.62 5.92 48.92
N ALA A 648 -4.88 7.06 49.57
CA ALA A 648 -5.89 7.15 50.63
C ALA A 648 -7.30 6.78 50.14
N ARG A 649 -7.59 6.99 48.84
CA ARG A 649 -8.85 6.61 48.18
C ARG A 649 -8.81 5.22 47.55
N GLN A 650 -7.76 4.44 47.80
CA GLN A 650 -7.55 3.09 47.24
C GLN A 650 -7.58 3.03 45.70
N GLN A 651 -7.24 4.13 45.02
CA GLN A 651 -7.16 4.19 43.55
C GLN A 651 -5.81 3.69 43.00
N LEU A 652 -4.79 3.65 43.85
CA LEU A 652 -3.42 3.18 43.60
C LEU A 652 -2.91 2.45 44.85
N SER A 653 -2.16 1.36 44.69
CA SER A 653 -1.39 0.79 45.79
C SER A 653 -0.08 1.56 46.00
N LEU A 654 0.51 1.45 47.19
CA LEU A 654 1.79 2.09 47.51
C LEU A 654 2.91 1.62 46.55
N GLU A 655 2.97 0.32 46.26
CA GLU A 655 3.91 -0.30 45.32
C GLU A 655 3.76 0.23 43.88
N GLN A 656 2.54 0.55 43.47
CA GLN A 656 2.30 1.15 42.15
C GLN A 656 2.73 2.62 42.11
N ALA A 657 2.59 3.33 43.24
CA ALA A 657 2.85 4.77 43.31
C ALA A 657 4.33 5.12 43.47
N LEU A 658 5.12 4.26 44.11
CA LEU A 658 6.52 4.51 44.46
C LEU A 658 7.40 3.29 44.19
N GLU A 659 8.54 3.50 43.54
CA GLU A 659 9.60 2.50 43.43
C GLU A 659 10.60 2.69 44.57
N LEU A 660 10.41 1.94 45.67
CA LEU A 660 11.31 1.95 46.84
C LEU A 660 11.64 0.51 47.27
N PRO A 661 12.84 0.26 47.82
CA PRO A 661 13.19 -1.03 48.41
C PRO A 661 12.28 -1.40 49.59
N ASP A 662 11.83 -2.66 49.68
CA ASP A 662 10.90 -3.14 50.71
C ASP A 662 11.42 -2.94 52.14
N ASP A 663 12.74 -3.05 52.34
CA ASP A 663 13.41 -2.82 53.62
C ASP A 663 13.29 -1.37 54.09
N LEU A 664 13.41 -0.42 53.16
CA LEU A 664 13.25 1.00 53.45
C LEU A 664 11.79 1.40 53.68
N VAL A 665 10.86 0.78 52.94
CA VAL A 665 9.41 0.98 53.17
C VAL A 665 9.04 0.48 54.56
N GLY A 666 9.52 -0.70 54.96
CA GLY A 666 9.32 -1.25 56.30
C GLY A 666 9.89 -0.37 57.41
N GLU A 667 11.11 0.13 57.26
CA GLU A 667 11.75 1.03 58.24
C GLU A 667 10.93 2.33 58.44
N ILE A 668 10.39 2.90 57.36
CA ILE A 668 9.55 4.09 57.43
C ILE A 668 8.19 3.77 58.07
N GLN A 669 7.60 2.63 57.74
CA GLN A 669 6.32 2.21 58.34
C GLN A 669 6.45 1.98 59.85
N ASP A 670 7.51 1.29 60.28
CA ASP A 670 7.81 1.07 61.70
C ASP A 670 7.98 2.40 62.44
N ALA A 671 8.69 3.37 61.84
CA ALA A 671 8.87 4.71 62.42
C ALA A 671 7.55 5.48 62.57
N PHE A 672 6.55 5.24 61.72
CA PHE A 672 5.21 5.81 61.88
C PHE A 672 4.39 5.11 62.99
N LEU A 673 4.75 3.89 63.36
CA LEU A 673 4.04 3.06 64.34
C LEU A 673 4.73 3.01 65.73
N GLU A 674 5.84 3.74 65.92
CA GLU A 674 6.63 3.77 67.17
C GLU A 674 5.87 4.35 68.37
N GLU A 675 4.91 5.26 68.17
CA GLU A 675 4.10 5.88 69.24
C GLU A 675 2.69 5.27 69.32
N GLU A 676 2.20 4.94 70.52
CA GLU A 676 0.83 4.47 70.72
C GLU A 676 -0.18 5.61 70.49
N GLY A 677 -0.85 5.61 69.33
CA GLY A 677 -1.88 6.60 68.99
C GLY A 677 -2.07 6.83 67.50
N ASP A 678 -2.53 8.04 67.14
CA ASP A 678 -2.67 8.47 65.74
C ASP A 678 -1.31 8.58 65.06
N LEU A 679 -1.23 8.18 63.77
CA LEU A 679 0.00 8.26 62.98
C LEU A 679 0.57 9.70 63.00
N PRO A 680 1.86 9.90 63.37
CA PRO A 680 2.46 11.22 63.45
C PRO A 680 2.45 11.93 62.07
N PRO A 681 2.49 13.28 62.02
CA PRO A 681 2.57 13.99 60.75
C PRO A 681 3.85 13.63 60.00
N ALA A 682 3.78 13.46 58.68
CA ALA A 682 4.95 13.14 57.85
C ALA A 682 6.12 14.14 58.01
N ALA A 683 5.81 15.39 58.39
CA ALA A 683 6.81 16.41 58.70
C ALA A 683 7.65 16.09 59.96
N ALA A 684 7.12 15.34 60.93
CA ALA A 684 7.84 14.97 62.15
C ALA A 684 8.94 13.92 61.89
N LEU A 685 8.77 13.08 60.86
CA LEU A 685 9.76 12.10 60.43
C LEU A 685 10.65 12.60 59.27
N ALA A 686 10.41 13.82 58.77
CA ALA A 686 11.12 14.37 57.63
C ALA A 686 12.64 14.47 57.87
N ASP A 687 13.06 14.92 59.07
CA ASP A 687 14.48 15.06 59.41
C ASP A 687 15.18 13.70 59.59
N ARG A 688 14.43 12.66 60.00
CA ARG A 688 14.96 11.30 60.21
C ARG A 688 15.30 10.59 58.90
N PHE A 689 14.56 10.88 57.83
CA PHE A 689 14.71 10.24 56.51
C PHE A 689 15.14 11.20 55.39
N ALA A 690 15.55 12.43 55.73
CA ALA A 690 15.86 13.49 54.76
C ALA A 690 16.92 13.10 53.72
N ASP A 691 17.92 12.31 54.10
CA ASP A 691 19.00 11.86 53.23
C ASP A 691 18.65 10.60 52.41
N GLN A 692 17.49 9.98 52.66
CA GLN A 692 17.09 8.70 52.07
C GLN A 692 15.90 8.84 51.11
N VAL A 693 14.88 9.64 51.46
CA VAL A 693 13.69 9.84 50.61
C VAL A 693 13.17 11.28 50.64
N PRO A 694 12.56 11.78 49.56
CA PRO A 694 11.85 13.05 49.59
C PRO A 694 10.69 13.02 50.58
N VAL A 695 10.42 14.14 51.28
CA VAL A 695 9.29 14.24 52.23
C VAL A 695 7.94 13.83 51.60
N GLY A 696 7.78 14.01 50.28
CA GLY A 696 6.61 13.55 49.52
C GLY A 696 6.33 12.05 49.62
N VAL A 697 7.38 11.22 49.73
CA VAL A 697 7.29 9.77 49.94
C VAL A 697 6.65 9.46 51.28
N LEU A 698 7.04 10.18 52.35
CA LEU A 698 6.49 10.00 53.69
C LEU A 698 4.98 10.28 53.74
N TYR A 699 4.48 11.21 52.91
CA TYR A 699 3.04 11.47 52.79
C TYR A 699 2.28 10.30 52.13
N CYS A 700 2.86 9.68 51.09
CA CYS A 700 2.26 8.52 50.43
C CYS A 700 2.24 7.28 51.34
N ILE A 701 3.33 7.00 52.06
CA ILE A 701 3.43 5.86 52.99
C ILE A 701 2.45 6.05 54.15
N ARG A 702 2.36 7.27 54.72
CA ARG A 702 1.37 7.57 55.77
C ARG A 702 -0.06 7.41 55.27
N ALA A 703 -0.35 7.80 54.02
CA ALA A 703 -1.67 7.64 53.43
C ALA A 703 -2.05 6.17 53.24
N ALA A 704 -1.09 5.31 52.89
CA ALA A 704 -1.29 3.86 52.83
C ALA A 704 -1.60 3.28 54.22
N LEU A 705 -0.77 3.58 55.22
CA LEU A 705 -0.98 3.11 56.61
C LEU A 705 -2.31 3.59 57.20
N ALA A 706 -2.69 4.84 56.93
CA ALA A 706 -3.96 5.38 57.40
C ALA A 706 -5.17 4.71 56.73
N ALA A 707 -5.04 4.30 55.46
CA ALA A 707 -6.08 3.54 54.78
C ALA A 707 -6.19 2.11 55.31
N GLU A 708 -5.06 1.48 55.64
CA GLU A 708 -5.00 0.13 56.23
C GLU A 708 -5.54 0.08 57.67
N LEU A 709 -5.27 1.11 58.49
CA LEU A 709 -5.80 1.21 59.86
C LEU A 709 -7.29 1.61 59.91
N ALA A 710 -7.85 2.08 58.79
CA ALA A 710 -9.26 2.46 58.67
C ALA A 710 -10.16 1.31 58.15
N GLU A 711 -9.55 0.23 57.64
CA GLU A 711 -10.21 -1.06 57.39
C GLU A 711 -10.27 -1.92 58.65
#